data_AF-E4ZTL3-F1
#
_entry.id   AF-E4ZTL3-F1
#
_cell.length_a   1.000
_cell.length_b   1.000
_cell.length_c   1.000
_cell.angle_alpha   90.00
_cell.angle_beta   90.00
_cell.angle_gamma   90.00
#
_symmetry.space_group_name_H-M   'P 1'
#
loop_
_entity.id
_entity.type
_entity.pdbx_description
1 polymer ?
#
loop_
_entity_poly.entity_id
_entity_poly.type
_entity_poly.pdbx_seq_one_letter_code
_entity_poly.pdbx_strand_id
1 'polypeptide(L)'
;MVAGTWKPLVGDGIMIWEPMKPPAVKDTQQQCSQLVSREPDVQDELQGSYDNEDCNSVLPSVEISNPNATAAHLKSERHDLSSAPSMTSISSVPLNGDLISSDSATNPTPTSSPLLHCSWVEQLKTFAELPEDKCTPLVYPGPLTPLEPSGLSLNVSYDAGYTSDRTDRTDHVLDSPCPRPYGARDSQRLSPIHKESKVRKKREKAGKKSSVIRRLDFGSVSTSKLRKPKNEHRTPKKRLMGGILERSPSHHWTLSERTFLCVLWRWYARDTQAFARLFNAVHRLDLPMKKIRDQLENHVRLYGGKAFPMYHDVFGATLFSDPTGKYDKARHDIEEAASMLGIKLVRLDQEVKSPSGKAATAKSPLTRRYYKALVRQARKSAIKKISVEKSSIKKSYAGQKAGHPDLQALHIGGCSIATSDQDEGVLTDAEDAEGLTNPDVVPLIEYTEGLVTSCTVPPCLLFRVWDASSRTSFGPDGFTSSAFKEWSVIPPPIPPNDPHDAFKLLAHLHLSRVGDTPCFIAAAESLIQVLTIAARLDRPQIAVIDLRAACMQEAHKTHLAAETLKWLKTDGKIKLRYRYQGHGDWFSHATIPNEAILTHFKLEDLDDLCKHDDAAARLMNLDAFKPHLKTFQVASAMRERSTTLNTHVAGTIGRVANLFLGNTRASTQHISAFVARLVDGWAIEKNAATDVHSLSSMAAAFASHFGRHSGCSRQELMGAFQDGIDEGTRCAARWSRSTSGRRKSRRR
;
A
#
# COMPACT_ATOMS: atom_id res chain seq x y z
N MET A 1 -17.17 -22.55 -4.89
CA MET A 1 -16.42 -23.60 -4.19
C MET A 1 -16.36 -24.79 -5.14
N VAL A 2 -15.18 -25.35 -5.40
CA VAL A 2 -15.03 -26.53 -6.27
C VAL A 2 -15.31 -27.76 -5.40
N ALA A 3 -16.27 -28.58 -5.79
CA ALA A 3 -16.55 -29.84 -5.10
C ALA A 3 -15.32 -30.77 -5.21
N GLY A 4 -14.98 -31.48 -4.14
CA GLY A 4 -13.83 -32.38 -4.09
C GLY A 4 -13.95 -33.34 -2.91
N THR A 5 -13.05 -34.32 -2.87
CA THR A 5 -13.02 -35.36 -1.84
C THR A 5 -11.60 -35.52 -1.31
N TRP A 6 -11.47 -35.68 0.01
CA TRP A 6 -10.20 -36.08 0.63
C TRP A 6 -9.97 -37.57 0.41
N LYS A 7 -8.78 -37.94 -0.07
CA LYS A 7 -8.36 -39.33 -0.25
C LYS A 7 -7.06 -39.60 0.51
N PRO A 8 -6.89 -40.77 1.13
CA PRO A 8 -5.61 -41.15 1.73
C PRO A 8 -4.55 -41.30 0.63
N LEU A 9 -3.36 -40.73 0.85
CA LEU A 9 -2.26 -40.77 -0.12
C LEU A 9 -1.55 -42.12 -0.08
N VAL A 10 -1.23 -42.65 1.11
CA VAL A 10 -0.80 -44.04 1.46
C VAL A 10 -0.92 -44.16 3.00
N GLY A 11 -1.55 -45.21 3.53
CA GLY A 11 -1.65 -45.48 4.98
C GLY A 11 -2.48 -44.49 5.80
N ASP A 12 -2.76 -44.84 7.05
CA ASP A 12 -3.57 -44.04 7.96
C ASP A 12 -2.79 -42.79 8.43
N GLY A 13 -3.02 -41.64 7.79
CA GLY A 13 -2.56 -40.35 8.33
C GLY A 13 -2.41 -39.18 7.35
N ILE A 14 -2.15 -39.42 6.06
CA ILE A 14 -1.92 -38.34 5.09
C ILE A 14 -3.06 -38.29 4.06
N MET A 15 -3.82 -37.20 4.07
CA MET A 15 -4.96 -36.97 3.18
C MET A 15 -4.60 -35.96 2.08
N ILE A 16 -4.91 -36.28 0.82
CA ILE A 16 -4.82 -35.36 -0.31
C ILE A 16 -6.21 -34.94 -0.78
N TRP A 17 -6.39 -33.65 -1.06
CA TRP A 17 -7.65 -33.13 -1.59
C TRP A 17 -7.68 -33.28 -3.11
N GLU A 18 -8.56 -34.12 -3.63
CA GLU A 18 -8.80 -34.26 -5.07
C GLU A 18 -10.06 -33.51 -5.50
N PRO A 19 -9.96 -32.50 -6.39
CA PRO A 19 -11.13 -31.86 -6.95
C PRO A 19 -11.92 -32.82 -7.84
N MET A 20 -13.25 -32.88 -7.67
CA MET A 20 -14.11 -33.69 -8.53
C MET A 20 -14.00 -33.20 -9.97
N LYS A 21 -13.71 -34.11 -10.90
CA LYS A 21 -13.79 -33.81 -12.33
C LYS A 21 -15.25 -33.46 -12.66
N PRO A 22 -15.53 -32.34 -13.34
CA PRO A 22 -16.89 -32.03 -13.76
C PRO A 22 -17.39 -33.15 -14.67
N PRO A 23 -18.66 -33.60 -14.53
CA PRO A 23 -19.22 -34.64 -15.38
C PRO A 23 -19.14 -34.21 -16.84
N ALA A 24 -18.87 -35.16 -17.73
CA ALA A 24 -18.87 -34.91 -19.15
C ALA A 24 -20.24 -34.33 -19.57
N VAL A 25 -20.23 -33.25 -20.35
CA VAL A 25 -21.41 -32.45 -20.75
C VAL A 25 -22.52 -33.29 -21.42
N LYS A 26 -22.23 -34.52 -21.83
CA LYS A 26 -23.21 -35.43 -22.46
C LYS A 26 -24.19 -36.04 -21.46
N ASP A 27 -23.82 -36.23 -20.19
CA ASP A 27 -24.68 -36.92 -19.21
C ASP A 27 -25.72 -35.99 -18.59
N THR A 28 -25.44 -34.68 -18.54
CA THR A 28 -26.34 -33.66 -17.98
C THR A 28 -27.52 -33.34 -18.92
N GLN A 29 -27.36 -33.57 -20.23
CA GLN A 29 -28.42 -33.34 -21.22
C GLN A 29 -29.49 -34.44 -21.18
N GLN A 30 -29.13 -35.66 -20.76
CA GLN A 30 -30.06 -36.78 -20.63
C GLN A 30 -30.88 -36.73 -19.33
N GLN A 31 -30.32 -36.20 -18.24
CA GLN A 31 -31.03 -36.05 -16.96
C GLN A 31 -32.04 -34.88 -16.95
N CYS A 32 -31.75 -33.76 -17.64
CA CYS A 32 -32.72 -32.65 -17.75
C CYS A 32 -33.95 -33.00 -18.62
N SER A 33 -33.84 -34.01 -19.47
CA SER A 33 -34.94 -34.45 -20.35
C SER A 33 -36.01 -35.28 -19.63
N GLN A 34 -35.73 -35.77 -18.41
CA GLN A 34 -36.64 -36.65 -17.66
C GLN A 34 -37.47 -35.95 -16.57
N LEU A 35 -37.24 -34.65 -16.31
CA LEU A 35 -37.88 -33.91 -15.21
C LEU A 35 -39.04 -32.97 -15.62
N VAL A 36 -39.51 -33.02 -16.87
CA VAL A 36 -40.56 -32.11 -17.39
C VAL A 36 -41.96 -32.72 -17.45
N SER A 37 -42.17 -33.95 -16.96
CA SER A 37 -43.46 -34.63 -17.13
C SER A 37 -43.98 -35.24 -15.82
N ARG A 38 -44.58 -34.42 -14.94
CA ARG A 38 -45.72 -34.77 -14.05
C ARG A 38 -45.99 -33.67 -13.01
N GLU A 39 -47.00 -32.84 -13.30
CA GLU A 39 -47.94 -32.36 -12.28
C GLU A 39 -49.20 -33.23 -12.36
N PRO A 40 -49.87 -33.50 -11.23
CA PRO A 40 -51.21 -32.93 -11.13
C PRO A 40 -51.60 -32.39 -9.75
N ASP A 41 -52.55 -31.47 -9.81
CA ASP A 41 -53.41 -30.91 -8.77
C ASP A 41 -54.06 -31.94 -7.83
N VAL A 42 -54.17 -31.61 -6.53
CA VAL A 42 -55.34 -31.89 -5.68
C VAL A 42 -55.44 -30.81 -4.59
N GLN A 43 -56.62 -30.18 -4.51
CA GLN A 43 -57.07 -29.30 -3.43
C GLN A 43 -57.64 -30.09 -2.22
N ASP A 44 -57.65 -29.39 -1.08
CA ASP A 44 -58.56 -29.50 0.07
C ASP A 44 -58.31 -30.45 1.26
N GLU A 45 -58.64 -29.88 2.43
CA GLU A 45 -58.92 -30.45 3.77
C GLU A 45 -57.74 -30.86 4.69
N LEU A 46 -57.44 -30.03 5.71
CA LEU A 46 -58.02 -30.18 7.07
C LEU A 46 -57.39 -29.25 8.13
N GLN A 47 -58.29 -28.72 8.96
CA GLN A 47 -58.12 -28.00 10.23
C GLN A 47 -57.30 -28.72 11.32
N GLY A 48 -56.82 -27.93 12.30
CA GLY A 48 -56.60 -28.35 13.69
C GLY A 48 -55.22 -27.96 14.24
N SER A 49 -55.08 -26.80 14.89
CA SER A 49 -55.02 -26.62 16.35
C SER A 49 -53.97 -27.47 17.08
N TYR A 50 -53.00 -26.84 17.76
CA TYR A 50 -52.76 -27.03 19.20
C TYR A 50 -51.71 -26.03 19.72
N ASP A 51 -52.02 -25.50 20.91
CA ASP A 51 -51.30 -24.52 21.70
C ASP A 51 -50.07 -25.09 22.45
N ASN A 52 -49.26 -24.15 22.98
CA ASN A 52 -48.53 -24.16 24.26
C ASN A 52 -47.56 -25.31 24.59
N GLU A 53 -46.29 -24.99 24.90
CA GLU A 53 -45.83 -24.77 26.29
C GLU A 53 -44.33 -24.47 26.38
N ASP A 54 -44.02 -23.68 27.41
CA ASP A 54 -42.71 -23.33 27.95
C ASP A 54 -41.83 -24.53 28.31
N CYS A 55 -40.50 -24.35 28.27
CA CYS A 55 -39.64 -24.90 29.33
C CYS A 55 -38.31 -24.15 29.49
N ASN A 56 -38.13 -23.65 30.71
CA ASN A 56 -36.94 -23.07 31.30
C ASN A 56 -35.79 -24.09 31.46
N SER A 57 -34.54 -23.64 31.41
CA SER A 57 -33.46 -24.09 32.31
C SER A 57 -32.26 -23.13 32.21
N VAL A 58 -32.02 -22.30 33.22
CA VAL A 58 -31.19 -22.54 34.43
C VAL A 58 -29.70 -22.22 34.19
N LEU A 59 -29.30 -21.06 34.73
CA LEU A 59 -27.91 -20.66 35.04
C LEU A 59 -27.36 -21.50 36.22
N PRO A 60 -26.05 -21.42 36.51
CA PRO A 60 -25.73 -20.53 37.63
C PRO A 60 -24.46 -19.69 37.46
N SER A 61 -24.52 -18.51 38.07
CA SER A 61 -23.45 -17.56 38.34
C SER A 61 -22.66 -17.97 39.60
N VAL A 62 -21.37 -17.65 39.66
CA VAL A 62 -20.52 -17.68 40.88
C VAL A 62 -19.57 -16.47 40.79
N GLU A 63 -19.90 -15.38 41.50
CA GLU A 63 -19.32 -14.90 42.77
C GLU A 63 -17.99 -14.16 42.65
N ILE A 64 -18.06 -12.88 43.05
CA ILE A 64 -16.99 -11.91 43.19
C ILE A 64 -16.60 -11.88 44.67
N SER A 65 -15.31 -12.06 44.96
CA SER A 65 -14.76 -11.83 46.29
C SER A 65 -13.52 -10.94 46.22
N ASN A 66 -13.66 -9.73 46.76
CA ASN A 66 -12.58 -8.85 47.21
C ASN A 66 -11.88 -9.46 48.45
N PRO A 67 -10.61 -9.11 48.68
CA PRO A 67 -10.31 -8.47 49.96
C PRO A 67 -9.32 -7.30 49.86
N ASN A 68 -9.44 -6.40 50.83
CA ASN A 68 -8.62 -5.20 51.05
C ASN A 68 -7.55 -5.45 52.13
N ALA A 69 -6.44 -4.70 51.98
CA ALA A 69 -5.61 -4.03 53.00
C ALA A 69 -4.66 -4.82 53.94
N THR A 70 -3.35 -4.48 53.87
CA THR A 70 -2.45 -3.90 54.91
C THR A 70 -1.01 -3.87 54.35
N ALA A 71 -0.36 -2.73 54.08
CA ALA A 71 0.37 -1.80 54.96
C ALA A 71 1.85 -2.18 55.27
N ALA A 72 2.75 -1.22 54.97
CA ALA A 72 4.00 -0.84 55.67
C ALA A 72 5.41 -1.27 55.13
N HIS A 73 6.20 -0.21 54.88
CA HIS A 73 7.61 0.05 55.27
C HIS A 73 8.80 -0.83 54.81
N LEU A 74 9.75 -0.21 54.09
CA LEU A 74 11.24 -0.20 54.31
C LEU A 74 11.93 0.50 53.10
N LYS A 75 12.33 1.78 53.19
CA LYS A 75 13.68 2.31 53.50
C LYS A 75 14.88 1.57 52.89
N SER A 76 15.54 2.27 51.96
CA SER A 76 16.99 2.56 51.87
C SER A 76 17.99 1.40 51.96
N GLU A 77 18.79 1.21 50.91
CA GLU A 77 20.25 1.19 51.07
C GLU A 77 21.01 1.55 49.79
N ARG A 78 21.94 2.51 49.95
CA ARG A 78 23.01 2.85 49.03
C ARG A 78 24.12 1.81 49.19
N HIS A 79 24.81 1.47 48.11
CA HIS A 79 26.22 1.07 48.21
C HIS A 79 27.01 1.67 47.04
N ASP A 80 27.88 2.60 47.41
CA ASP A 80 29.09 2.99 46.67
C ASP A 80 30.20 1.95 46.90
N LEU A 81 31.27 2.12 46.10
CA LEU A 81 32.62 1.51 46.11
C LEU A 81 32.80 0.56 44.90
N SER A 82 33.66 0.77 43.90
CA SER A 82 34.98 1.41 43.71
C SER A 82 35.89 0.35 43.07
N SER A 83 36.75 0.81 42.16
CA SER A 83 38.08 0.26 41.83
C SER A 83 38.19 -0.75 40.69
N ALA A 84 38.73 -0.24 39.59
CA ALA A 84 39.52 -0.98 38.60
C ALA A 84 40.80 -1.58 39.21
N PRO A 85 41.47 -2.50 38.50
CA PRO A 85 42.67 -2.03 37.78
C PRO A 85 42.91 -2.68 36.40
N SER A 86 43.75 -1.99 35.63
CA SER A 86 44.33 -2.38 34.34
C SER A 86 45.33 -3.54 34.40
N MET A 87 45.48 -4.27 33.30
CA MET A 87 46.72 -4.94 32.87
C MET A 87 46.68 -5.10 31.33
N THR A 88 47.46 -4.33 30.57
CA THR A 88 48.84 -4.59 30.07
C THR A 88 48.93 -5.57 28.90
N SER A 89 49.49 -5.02 27.83
CA SER A 89 49.92 -5.57 26.55
C SER A 89 50.93 -6.72 26.66
N ILE A 90 50.79 -7.71 25.78
CA ILE A 90 51.86 -8.64 25.35
C ILE A 90 51.61 -8.89 23.85
N SER A 91 52.32 -8.20 22.96
CA SER A 91 53.60 -8.58 22.31
C SER A 91 53.59 -9.92 21.56
N SER A 92 53.62 -9.76 20.24
CA SER A 92 54.00 -10.68 19.16
C SER A 92 55.30 -11.46 19.38
N VAL A 93 55.36 -12.71 18.90
CA VAL A 93 56.51 -13.36 18.21
C VAL A 93 55.99 -14.59 17.40
N PRO A 94 56.76 -15.27 16.51
CA PRO A 94 56.57 -15.19 15.06
C PRO A 94 56.32 -16.55 14.37
N LEU A 95 56.19 -16.49 13.04
CA LEU A 95 56.24 -17.62 12.10
C LEU A 95 57.43 -18.56 12.34
N ASN A 96 57.17 -19.86 12.27
CA ASN A 96 58.05 -20.82 11.61
C ASN A 96 57.18 -21.80 10.82
N GLY A 97 57.51 -21.93 9.54
CA GLY A 97 56.97 -22.98 8.68
C GLY A 97 57.79 -24.25 8.84
N ASP A 98 57.16 -25.39 8.56
CA ASP A 98 57.86 -26.54 8.03
C ASP A 98 56.94 -27.37 7.14
N LEU A 99 57.53 -27.76 6.01
CA LEU A 99 57.00 -28.64 4.98
C LEU A 99 56.82 -30.06 5.54
N ILE A 100 55.66 -30.69 5.31
CA ILE A 100 55.59 -32.15 5.07
C ILE A 100 54.49 -32.48 4.05
N SER A 101 54.95 -33.05 2.94
CA SER A 101 54.42 -34.16 2.14
C SER A 101 52.93 -34.27 1.83
N SER A 102 52.64 -34.11 0.55
CA SER A 102 51.50 -34.62 -0.21
C SER A 102 51.47 -36.15 -0.23
N ASP A 103 50.34 -36.72 0.19
CA ASP A 103 49.92 -38.07 -0.20
C ASP A 103 48.49 -38.05 -0.74
N SER A 104 48.33 -38.88 -1.76
CA SER A 104 47.21 -39.04 -2.66
C SER A 104 46.04 -39.80 -2.03
N ALA A 105 44.83 -39.24 -2.15
CA ALA A 105 43.60 -40.01 -1.99
C ALA A 105 42.58 -39.58 -3.04
N THR A 106 42.09 -40.60 -3.74
CA THR A 106 41.17 -40.60 -4.88
C THR A 106 39.80 -39.97 -4.57
N ASN A 107 39.39 -39.00 -5.38
CA ASN A 107 38.02 -38.49 -5.42
C ASN A 107 37.06 -39.54 -6.02
N PRO A 108 35.90 -39.85 -5.39
CA PRO A 108 34.80 -40.47 -6.09
C PRO A 108 33.93 -39.40 -6.78
N THR A 109 33.66 -39.64 -8.05
CA THR A 109 32.77 -38.89 -8.93
C THR A 109 31.34 -38.84 -8.37
N PRO A 110 30.65 -37.68 -8.34
CA PRO A 110 29.25 -37.63 -7.91
C PRO A 110 28.36 -38.27 -8.98
N THR A 111 27.70 -39.37 -8.61
CA THR A 111 26.67 -40.02 -9.40
C THR A 111 25.41 -39.15 -9.35
N SER A 112 24.91 -38.74 -10.51
CA SER A 112 23.68 -37.97 -10.68
C SER A 112 22.46 -38.72 -10.14
N SER A 113 21.69 -38.10 -9.25
CA SER A 113 20.44 -38.66 -8.72
C SER A 113 19.29 -38.52 -9.74
N PRO A 114 18.46 -39.56 -9.97
CA PRO A 114 17.46 -39.60 -11.04
C PRO A 114 16.13 -38.87 -10.74
N LEU A 115 16.04 -38.04 -9.68
CA LEU A 115 14.76 -37.50 -9.21
C LEU A 115 14.28 -36.21 -9.89
N LEU A 116 14.99 -35.70 -10.91
CA LEU A 116 14.65 -34.43 -11.57
C LEU A 116 13.46 -34.48 -12.55
N HIS A 117 12.83 -35.64 -12.75
CA HIS A 117 11.75 -35.81 -13.74
C HIS A 117 10.40 -36.36 -13.21
N CYS A 118 10.25 -36.61 -11.91
CA CYS A 118 8.97 -37.09 -11.35
C CYS A 118 8.05 -35.94 -10.95
N SER A 119 6.73 -36.13 -11.09
CA SER A 119 5.74 -35.13 -10.68
C SER A 119 5.79 -34.92 -9.15
N TRP A 120 5.43 -33.73 -8.66
CA TRP A 120 5.42 -33.42 -7.22
C TRP A 120 4.62 -34.43 -6.38
N VAL A 121 3.55 -35.00 -6.95
CA VAL A 121 2.72 -36.03 -6.31
C VAL A 121 3.48 -37.34 -6.16
N GLU A 122 4.31 -37.72 -7.13
CA GLU A 122 5.16 -38.91 -7.04
C GLU A 122 6.30 -38.72 -6.04
N GLN A 123 6.90 -37.53 -5.99
CA GLN A 123 7.93 -37.21 -4.99
C GLN A 123 7.40 -37.33 -3.56
N LEU A 124 6.18 -36.85 -3.31
CA LEU A 124 5.51 -36.99 -2.01
C LEU A 124 5.16 -38.45 -1.67
N LYS A 125 4.76 -39.27 -2.65
CA LYS A 125 4.53 -40.71 -2.45
C LYS A 125 5.83 -41.44 -2.12
N THR A 126 6.91 -41.18 -2.86
CA THR A 126 8.22 -41.79 -2.58
C THR A 126 8.75 -41.40 -1.20
N PHE A 127 8.49 -40.17 -0.76
CA PHE A 127 8.86 -39.73 0.60
C PHE A 127 8.02 -40.41 1.69
N ALA A 128 6.71 -40.61 1.44
CA ALA A 128 5.80 -41.28 2.37
C ALA A 128 6.03 -42.81 2.47
N GLU A 129 6.65 -43.43 1.47
CA GLU A 129 6.93 -44.87 1.41
C GLU A 129 8.30 -45.27 1.99
N LEU A 130 9.10 -44.32 2.51
CA LEU A 130 10.39 -44.62 3.13
C LEU A 130 10.19 -45.34 4.49
N PRO A 131 10.72 -46.57 4.67
CA PRO A 131 10.60 -47.30 5.93
C PRO A 131 11.38 -46.61 7.07
N GLU A 132 10.78 -46.52 8.25
CA GLU A 132 11.33 -45.85 9.45
C GLU A 132 12.64 -46.47 9.98
N ASP A 133 13.01 -47.67 9.53
CA ASP A 133 14.12 -48.48 10.08
C ASP A 133 15.55 -48.04 9.66
N LYS A 134 15.76 -46.82 9.14
CA LYS A 134 17.11 -46.32 8.78
C LYS A 134 17.51 -44.98 9.38
N CYS A 135 16.98 -44.64 10.56
CA CYS A 135 17.54 -43.59 11.40
C CYS A 135 18.21 -44.20 12.65
N THR A 136 19.45 -44.65 12.51
CA THR A 136 20.32 -44.92 13.68
C THR A 136 20.97 -43.61 14.15
N PRO A 137 20.85 -43.23 15.43
CA PRO A 137 21.63 -42.13 15.98
C PRO A 137 23.06 -42.58 16.26
N LEU A 138 24.03 -41.78 15.81
CA LEU A 138 25.45 -41.89 16.18
C LEU A 138 25.61 -41.64 17.68
N VAL A 139 25.91 -42.70 18.44
CA VAL A 139 26.27 -42.65 19.85
C VAL A 139 27.78 -42.41 19.97
N TYR A 140 28.17 -41.27 20.55
CA TYR A 140 29.54 -41.04 21.06
C TYR A 140 29.67 -41.62 22.49
N PRO A 141 30.76 -42.30 22.85
CA PRO A 141 30.98 -42.75 24.22
C PRO A 141 31.68 -41.66 25.04
N GLY A 142 31.06 -41.26 26.16
CA GLY A 142 31.65 -40.40 27.20
C GLY A 142 30.98 -40.69 28.55
N PRO A 143 31.74 -40.71 29.67
CA PRO A 143 31.39 -41.50 30.85
C PRO A 143 30.31 -40.88 31.75
N LEU A 144 29.53 -41.79 32.33
CA LEU A 144 28.35 -41.59 33.17
C LEU A 144 28.65 -40.90 34.51
N THR A 145 27.77 -40.00 34.91
CA THR A 145 27.40 -39.76 36.32
C THR A 145 25.87 -39.71 36.43
N PRO A 146 25.22 -40.45 37.36
CA PRO A 146 23.77 -40.57 37.41
C PRO A 146 23.16 -39.54 38.37
N LEU A 147 22.13 -38.81 37.93
CA LEU A 147 21.18 -38.11 38.80
C LEU A 147 19.77 -38.30 38.24
N GLU A 148 18.86 -38.62 39.16
CA GLU A 148 17.48 -39.08 38.97
C GLU A 148 16.50 -38.09 38.32
N PRO A 149 15.36 -38.56 37.78
CA PRO A 149 14.40 -37.73 37.08
C PRO A 149 13.34 -37.17 38.02
N SER A 150 13.17 -35.84 38.03
CA SER A 150 11.97 -35.19 38.55
C SER A 150 11.13 -34.68 37.39
N GLY A 151 10.00 -35.34 37.15
CA GLY A 151 9.01 -34.94 36.17
C GLY A 151 8.23 -33.71 36.64
N LEU A 152 8.10 -32.72 35.76
CA LEU A 152 7.07 -31.69 35.84
C LEU A 152 6.55 -31.42 34.43
N SER A 153 5.32 -31.85 34.17
CA SER A 153 4.55 -31.48 32.99
C SER A 153 4.01 -30.06 33.18
N LEU A 154 4.53 -29.12 32.38
CA LEU A 154 4.01 -27.76 32.32
C LEU A 154 3.00 -27.67 31.16
N ASN A 155 1.71 -27.80 31.48
CA ASN A 155 0.63 -27.35 30.60
C ASN A 155 0.52 -25.82 30.72
N VAL A 156 1.12 -25.11 29.77
CA VAL A 156 0.94 -23.65 29.63
C VAL A 156 -0.11 -23.40 28.56
N SER A 157 -1.31 -23.06 29.02
CA SER A 157 -2.36 -22.44 28.22
C SER A 157 -1.93 -21.02 27.85
N TYR A 158 -1.70 -20.78 26.55
CA TYR A 158 -1.47 -19.44 26.00
C TYR A 158 -2.80 -18.83 25.57
N ASP A 159 -3.35 -17.96 26.40
CA ASP A 159 -4.34 -16.97 26.01
C ASP A 159 -3.74 -15.58 26.28
N ALA A 160 -3.07 -15.02 25.28
CA ALA A 160 -2.48 -13.69 25.34
C ALA A 160 -2.83 -12.92 24.07
N GLY A 161 -3.57 -11.83 24.26
CA GLY A 161 -4.00 -10.89 23.24
C GLY A 161 -2.83 -10.36 22.39
N TYR A 162 -3.02 -10.46 21.08
CA TYR A 162 -2.05 -10.30 20.02
C TYR A 162 -1.75 -8.82 19.67
N THR A 163 -0.49 -8.39 19.81
CA THR A 163 0.09 -7.26 19.08
C THR A 163 1.17 -7.79 18.14
N SER A 164 0.95 -7.56 16.85
CA SER A 164 1.77 -8.09 15.77
C SER A 164 3.12 -7.40 15.66
N ASP A 165 4.20 -8.18 15.50
CA ASP A 165 5.57 -7.75 15.18
C ASP A 165 5.75 -7.25 13.74
N ARG A 166 4.83 -6.39 13.33
CA ARG A 166 4.73 -5.85 11.99
C ARG A 166 5.29 -4.43 11.99
N THR A 167 5.71 -3.96 10.84
CA THR A 167 6.09 -2.55 10.57
C THR A 167 4.89 -1.56 10.63
N ASP A 168 4.00 -1.83 11.58
CA ASP A 168 2.84 -1.16 12.17
C ASP A 168 1.68 -0.61 11.36
N ARG A 169 0.48 -1.05 11.79
CA ARG A 169 -0.70 -0.22 12.07
C ARG A 169 -1.73 -1.03 12.87
N THR A 170 -1.87 -0.74 14.16
CA THR A 170 -3.02 -1.12 15.01
C THR A 170 -3.94 0.11 15.13
N ASP A 171 -5.16 0.00 14.60
CA ASP A 171 -6.26 0.98 14.79
C ASP A 171 -7.33 0.36 15.74
N HIS A 172 -6.93 -0.29 16.85
CA HIS A 172 -7.85 -0.86 17.84
C HIS A 172 -7.51 -0.39 19.26
N VAL A 173 -8.44 0.35 19.87
CA VAL A 173 -8.46 0.63 21.31
C VAL A 173 -9.49 -0.33 21.91
N LEU A 174 -9.03 -1.18 22.83
CA LEU A 174 -9.87 -1.90 23.78
C LEU A 174 -10.31 -0.93 24.88
N ASP A 175 -11.54 -1.13 25.34
CA ASP A 175 -12.26 -0.30 26.30
C ASP A 175 -11.50 -0.09 27.62
N SER A 176 -11.51 1.15 28.10
CA SER A 176 -11.17 1.50 29.48
C SER A 176 -12.36 2.22 30.13
N PRO A 177 -12.87 1.72 31.27
CA PRO A 177 -14.02 2.29 31.96
C PRO A 177 -13.53 3.31 33.01
N CYS A 178 -13.86 4.60 32.87
CA CYS A 178 -13.82 5.54 33.99
C CYS A 178 -14.61 6.85 33.71
N PRO A 179 -15.09 7.54 34.77
CA PRO A 179 -16.37 8.26 34.78
C PRO A 179 -16.28 9.74 34.37
N ARG A 180 -17.41 10.26 33.87
CA ARG A 180 -17.58 11.70 33.56
C ARG A 180 -17.92 12.50 34.82
N PRO A 181 -17.30 13.67 35.07
CA PRO A 181 -17.82 14.60 36.05
C PRO A 181 -18.92 15.46 35.43
N TYR A 182 -20.06 15.45 36.10
CA TYR A 182 -21.13 16.45 36.01
C TYR A 182 -20.58 17.86 36.27
N GLY A 183 -21.09 18.86 35.55
CA GLY A 183 -20.72 20.25 35.78
C GLY A 183 -21.53 21.21 34.92
N ALA A 184 -22.78 21.43 35.33
CA ALA A 184 -23.62 22.52 34.87
C ALA A 184 -22.95 23.89 35.13
N ARG A 185 -23.15 24.85 34.21
CA ARG A 185 -23.39 26.24 34.59
C ARG A 185 -23.97 27.04 33.42
N ASP A 186 -25.19 27.48 33.67
CA ASP A 186 -25.86 28.62 33.07
C ASP A 186 -24.97 29.85 32.99
N SER A 187 -25.11 30.61 31.90
CA SER A 187 -25.03 32.06 31.93
C SER A 187 -25.68 32.65 30.68
N GLN A 188 -26.90 33.12 30.88
CA GLN A 188 -27.59 34.13 30.10
C GLN A 188 -26.69 35.34 29.84
N ARG A 189 -26.77 35.94 28.64
CA ARG A 189 -26.77 37.41 28.48
C ARG A 189 -27.08 37.83 27.03
N LEU A 190 -28.34 38.20 26.87
CA LEU A 190 -28.89 39.40 26.22
C LEU A 190 -28.02 40.16 25.19
N SER A 191 -28.63 40.27 24.01
CA SER A 191 -28.37 41.22 22.92
C SER A 191 -28.39 42.69 23.37
N PRO A 192 -27.85 43.60 22.54
CA PRO A 192 -28.77 44.63 22.05
C PRO A 192 -28.69 44.91 20.55
N ILE A 193 -29.86 45.29 20.09
CA ILE A 193 -30.30 45.77 18.79
C ILE A 193 -29.61 47.12 18.49
N HIS A 194 -29.07 47.28 17.28
CA HIS A 194 -29.10 48.56 16.60
C HIS A 194 -29.37 48.35 15.11
N LYS A 195 -30.57 48.80 14.71
CA LYS A 195 -30.96 49.06 13.33
C LYS A 195 -30.19 50.29 12.88
N GLU A 196 -29.60 50.26 11.69
CA GLU A 196 -29.53 51.45 10.85
C GLU A 196 -29.43 51.08 9.37
N SER A 197 -30.49 51.47 8.68
CA SER A 197 -30.64 51.58 7.23
C SER A 197 -29.62 52.52 6.62
N LYS A 198 -29.06 52.19 5.45
CA LYS A 198 -28.91 53.16 4.34
C LYS A 198 -28.46 52.51 3.01
N VAL A 199 -29.36 52.66 2.04
CA VAL A 199 -29.10 53.26 0.73
C VAL A 199 -28.14 52.53 -0.23
N ARG A 200 -28.81 51.79 -1.11
CA ARG A 200 -28.50 51.54 -2.52
C ARG A 200 -27.86 52.78 -3.19
N LYS A 201 -26.59 52.66 -3.61
CA LYS A 201 -26.07 53.41 -4.77
C LYS A 201 -25.35 52.47 -5.72
N LYS A 202 -26.06 52.17 -6.80
CA LYS A 202 -25.58 51.65 -8.08
C LYS A 202 -24.49 52.63 -8.56
N ARG A 203 -23.27 52.17 -8.81
CA ARG A 203 -22.28 52.95 -9.55
C ARG A 203 -21.68 52.11 -10.65
N GLU A 204 -21.70 52.73 -11.81
CA GLU A 204 -21.51 52.16 -13.13
C GLU A 204 -20.05 51.81 -13.38
N LYS A 205 -19.90 50.85 -14.29
CA LYS A 205 -18.65 50.43 -14.90
C LYS A 205 -18.14 51.57 -15.79
N ALA A 206 -16.92 52.02 -15.56
CA ALA A 206 -16.11 52.67 -16.58
C ALA A 206 -14.72 52.04 -16.55
N GLY A 207 -14.37 51.37 -17.66
CA GLY A 207 -13.10 50.70 -17.82
C GLY A 207 -11.95 51.68 -17.99
N LYS A 208 -10.81 51.34 -17.39
CA LYS A 208 -9.49 51.75 -17.88
C LYS A 208 -8.56 50.54 -17.81
N LYS A 209 -8.13 50.10 -19.00
CA LYS A 209 -7.03 49.17 -19.20
C LYS A 209 -5.75 49.89 -18.77
N SER A 210 -5.04 49.41 -17.75
CA SER A 210 -3.66 49.81 -17.49
C SER A 210 -2.73 48.67 -17.89
N SER A 211 -1.82 49.00 -18.78
CA SER A 211 -0.71 48.19 -19.28
C SER A 211 0.13 47.61 -18.14
N VAL A 212 0.50 46.35 -18.32
CA VAL A 212 1.44 45.61 -17.47
C VAL A 212 2.84 46.12 -17.81
N ILE A 213 3.41 46.98 -16.95
CA ILE A 213 4.85 47.24 -16.92
C ILE A 213 5.41 46.37 -15.79
N ARG A 214 6.10 45.29 -16.17
CA ARG A 214 6.96 44.52 -15.25
C ARG A 214 8.28 45.28 -15.15
N ARG A 215 8.53 45.96 -14.04
CA ARG A 215 9.88 46.25 -13.59
C ARG A 215 10.23 45.29 -12.46
N LEU A 216 11.26 44.47 -12.71
CA LEU A 216 12.08 43.87 -11.67
C LEU A 216 12.84 45.02 -11.00
N ASP A 217 12.63 45.24 -9.71
CA ASP A 217 13.56 46.03 -8.89
C ASP A 217 14.45 45.09 -8.09
N PHE A 218 15.75 45.20 -8.35
CA PHE A 218 16.82 44.62 -7.57
C PHE A 218 17.18 45.60 -6.45
N GLY A 219 17.19 45.11 -5.21
CA GLY A 219 17.99 45.64 -4.11
C GLY A 219 17.77 47.10 -3.68
N SER A 220 17.19 47.29 -2.49
CA SER A 220 17.44 48.52 -1.74
C SER A 220 17.38 48.24 -0.24
N VAL A 221 18.49 48.62 0.39
CA VAL A 221 18.83 48.49 1.80
C VAL A 221 17.99 49.47 2.65
N SER A 222 17.62 48.98 3.83
CA SER A 222 17.30 49.70 5.07
C SER A 222 17.10 51.22 4.99
N THR A 223 15.88 51.69 5.25
CA THR A 223 15.68 52.88 6.10
C THR A 223 14.39 52.76 6.92
N SER A 224 14.56 53.09 8.19
CA SER A 224 13.59 53.19 9.26
C SER A 224 12.48 54.21 8.97
N LYS A 225 11.20 53.79 9.06
CA LYS A 225 10.11 54.70 9.48
C LYS A 225 9.03 53.95 10.26
N LEU A 226 8.83 54.44 11.49
CA LEU A 226 7.64 54.33 12.34
C LEU A 226 6.37 53.99 11.57
N ARG A 227 5.59 53.00 12.06
CA ARG A 227 4.19 53.24 12.48
C ARG A 227 3.47 52.00 13.06
N LYS A 228 2.93 52.27 14.25
CA LYS A 228 1.69 51.78 14.90
C LYS A 228 1.76 50.50 15.75
N PRO A 229 1.33 50.57 17.03
CA PRO A 229 1.22 49.41 17.91
C PRO A 229 0.07 48.52 17.43
N LYS A 230 0.40 47.25 17.18
CA LYS A 230 -0.60 46.22 16.87
C LYS A 230 -1.11 45.66 18.19
N ASN A 231 -2.43 45.79 18.39
CA ASN A 231 -3.22 45.12 19.42
C ASN A 231 -2.84 43.63 19.56
N GLU A 232 -2.05 43.31 20.58
CA GLU A 232 -1.97 41.99 21.19
C GLU A 232 -3.22 41.78 22.03
N HIS A 233 -4.28 41.21 21.45
CA HIS A 233 -5.30 40.42 22.13
C HIS A 233 -6.26 39.85 21.06
N ARG A 234 -5.76 38.89 20.27
CA ARG A 234 -6.62 37.91 19.61
C ARG A 234 -6.12 36.53 19.98
N THR A 235 -6.58 36.07 21.15
CA THR A 235 -6.57 34.67 21.53
C THR A 235 -7.10 33.83 20.37
N PRO A 236 -6.38 32.79 19.91
CA PRO A 236 -6.89 31.89 18.89
C PRO A 236 -8.07 31.12 19.49
N LYS A 237 -9.29 31.45 19.03
CA LYS A 237 -10.48 30.66 19.34
C LYS A 237 -10.23 29.23 18.89
N LYS A 238 -10.04 28.36 19.88
CA LYS A 238 -10.11 26.89 19.87
C LYS A 238 -10.82 26.34 18.63
N ARG A 239 -10.04 25.93 17.63
CA ARG A 239 -10.44 24.89 16.66
C ARG A 239 -9.98 23.54 17.20
N LEU A 240 -10.56 23.17 18.34
CA LEU A 240 -10.50 21.85 18.94
C LEU A 240 -11.93 21.43 19.20
N MET A 241 -12.58 20.96 18.14
CA MET A 241 -13.63 19.95 18.24
C MET A 241 -13.18 18.82 17.34
N GLY A 242 -12.28 18.01 17.90
CA GLY A 242 -11.87 16.71 17.40
C GLY A 242 -13.00 15.70 17.56
N GLY A 243 -14.15 15.99 16.95
CA GLY A 243 -15.05 14.94 16.53
C GLY A 243 -14.44 14.35 15.27
N ILE A 244 -13.80 13.20 15.40
CA ILE A 244 -13.58 12.30 14.28
C ILE A 244 -14.98 11.99 13.76
N LEU A 245 -15.45 12.77 12.78
CA LEU A 245 -16.65 12.47 12.02
C LEU A 245 -16.35 11.15 11.33
N GLU A 246 -16.72 10.06 11.98
CA GLU A 246 -16.84 8.73 11.41
C GLU A 246 -17.80 8.88 10.22
N ARG A 247 -17.22 9.14 9.05
CA ARG A 247 -18.01 9.32 7.83
C ARG A 247 -18.52 7.95 7.48
N SER A 248 -19.84 7.78 7.47
CA SER A 248 -20.48 6.56 6.97
C SER A 248 -19.82 6.15 5.65
N PRO A 249 -19.63 4.83 5.42
CA PRO A 249 -18.96 4.33 4.22
C PRO A 249 -19.47 5.00 2.94
N SER A 250 -18.55 5.26 2.01
CA SER A 250 -18.90 5.84 0.71
C SER A 250 -19.80 4.85 -0.04
N HIS A 251 -21.02 5.27 -0.39
CA HIS A 251 -21.93 4.42 -1.17
C HIS A 251 -21.40 4.28 -2.59
N HIS A 252 -21.48 3.08 -3.16
CA HIS A 252 -21.06 2.80 -4.53
C HIS A 252 -22.27 2.73 -5.43
N TRP A 253 -22.59 3.87 -6.05
CA TRP A 253 -23.78 4.03 -6.88
C TRP A 253 -23.76 3.12 -8.12
N THR A 254 -24.72 2.19 -8.18
CA THR A 254 -24.88 1.28 -9.32
C THR A 254 -25.52 1.97 -10.53
N LEU A 255 -25.53 1.30 -11.68
CA LEU A 255 -26.19 1.81 -12.89
C LEU A 255 -27.71 1.88 -12.70
N SER A 256 -28.31 0.81 -12.15
CA SER A 256 -29.76 0.73 -11.88
C SER A 256 -30.23 1.80 -10.92
N GLU A 257 -29.50 2.05 -9.81
CA GLU A 257 -29.81 3.12 -8.86
C GLU A 257 -29.83 4.51 -9.52
N ARG A 258 -28.86 4.79 -10.40
CA ARG A 258 -28.81 6.09 -11.09
C ARG A 258 -29.93 6.22 -12.12
N THR A 259 -30.25 5.14 -12.83
CA THR A 259 -31.39 5.10 -13.75
C THR A 259 -32.70 5.33 -13.00
N PHE A 260 -32.90 4.65 -11.87
CA PHE A 260 -34.08 4.82 -11.01
C PHE A 260 -34.26 6.28 -10.60
N LEU A 261 -33.19 6.94 -10.13
CA LEU A 261 -33.23 8.37 -9.79
C LEU A 261 -33.55 9.28 -10.98
N CYS A 262 -33.09 8.93 -12.20
CA CYS A 262 -33.42 9.68 -13.40
C CYS A 262 -34.91 9.52 -13.79
N VAL A 263 -35.45 8.30 -13.71
CA VAL A 263 -36.87 7.99 -13.98
C VAL A 263 -37.76 8.74 -13.00
N LEU A 264 -37.44 8.63 -11.71
CA LEU A 264 -38.17 9.29 -10.63
C LEU A 264 -38.22 10.81 -10.83
N TRP A 265 -37.11 11.41 -11.24
CA TRP A 265 -37.02 12.85 -11.50
C TRP A 265 -37.74 13.33 -12.77
N ARG A 266 -37.83 12.47 -13.79
CA ARG A 266 -38.40 12.83 -15.09
C ARG A 266 -39.93 12.77 -15.08
N TRP A 267 -40.51 11.72 -14.51
CA TRP A 267 -41.96 11.43 -14.65
C TRP A 267 -42.82 11.77 -13.44
N TYR A 268 -42.24 12.14 -12.29
CA TYR A 268 -43.01 12.44 -11.08
C TYR A 268 -42.76 13.85 -10.57
N ALA A 269 -43.76 14.42 -9.89
CA ALA A 269 -43.65 15.71 -9.22
C ALA A 269 -42.47 15.72 -8.24
N ARG A 270 -41.71 16.82 -8.25
CA ARG A 270 -40.43 16.90 -7.54
C ARG A 270 -40.65 17.05 -6.04
N ASP A 271 -40.53 15.95 -5.32
CA ASP A 271 -40.43 15.91 -3.86
C ASP A 271 -39.15 15.14 -3.46
N THR A 272 -38.12 15.88 -3.05
CA THR A 272 -36.83 15.28 -2.69
C THR A 272 -36.89 14.38 -1.47
N GLN A 273 -37.84 14.62 -0.55
CA GLN A 273 -38.00 13.82 0.65
C GLN A 273 -38.70 12.51 0.31
N ALA A 274 -39.80 12.57 -0.45
CA ALA A 274 -40.45 11.38 -0.99
C ALA A 274 -39.48 10.54 -1.83
N PHE A 275 -38.69 11.19 -2.69
CA PHE A 275 -37.74 10.49 -3.56
C PHE A 275 -36.68 9.72 -2.78
N ALA A 276 -36.18 10.29 -1.69
CA ALA A 276 -35.22 9.60 -0.82
C ALA A 276 -35.83 8.37 -0.15
N ARG A 277 -37.08 8.47 0.33
CA ARG A 277 -37.78 7.34 0.97
C ARG A 277 -38.06 6.22 -0.03
N LEU A 278 -38.54 6.56 -1.23
CA LEU A 278 -38.78 5.61 -2.31
C LEU A 278 -37.51 4.89 -2.76
N PHE A 279 -36.42 5.66 -2.96
CA PHE A 279 -35.12 5.09 -3.34
C PHE A 279 -34.60 4.10 -2.30
N ASN A 280 -34.66 4.47 -1.02
CA ASN A 280 -34.21 3.61 0.08
C ASN A 280 -35.06 2.34 0.21
N ALA A 281 -36.38 2.44 0.02
CA ALA A 281 -37.28 1.28 0.06
C ALA A 281 -37.02 0.29 -1.10
N VAL A 282 -36.94 0.77 -2.34
CA VAL A 282 -36.74 -0.10 -3.51
C VAL A 282 -35.37 -0.79 -3.50
N HIS A 283 -34.32 -0.08 -3.10
CA HIS A 283 -32.96 -0.63 -3.10
C HIS A 283 -32.52 -1.25 -1.75
N ARG A 284 -33.40 -1.24 -0.73
CA ARG A 284 -33.10 -1.72 0.63
C ARG A 284 -31.84 -1.07 1.21
N LEU A 285 -31.74 0.25 1.07
CA LEU A 285 -30.65 1.08 1.56
C LEU A 285 -31.15 2.06 2.61
N ASP A 286 -30.25 2.56 3.45
CA ASP A 286 -30.54 3.66 4.38
C ASP A 286 -29.59 4.84 4.13
N LEU A 287 -29.74 5.48 2.97
CA LEU A 287 -28.94 6.64 2.61
C LEU A 287 -29.62 7.93 3.09
N PRO A 288 -28.86 8.89 3.65
CA PRO A 288 -29.40 10.21 3.96
C PRO A 288 -29.92 10.91 2.71
N MET A 289 -31.08 11.58 2.81
CA MET A 289 -31.71 12.34 1.70
C MET A 289 -30.72 13.24 0.95
N LYS A 290 -29.84 13.93 1.69
CA LYS A 290 -28.80 14.79 1.12
C LYS A 290 -27.89 14.03 0.14
N LYS A 291 -27.50 12.80 0.46
CA LYS A 291 -26.61 11.97 -0.37
C LYS A 291 -27.29 11.57 -1.68
N ILE A 292 -28.58 11.23 -1.62
CA ILE A 292 -29.39 10.87 -2.78
C ILE A 292 -29.62 12.09 -3.68
N ARG A 293 -30.05 13.21 -3.10
CA ARG A 293 -30.23 14.47 -3.82
C ARG A 293 -28.92 14.95 -4.48
N ASP A 294 -27.82 14.94 -3.73
CA ASP A 294 -26.51 15.38 -4.25
C ASP A 294 -26.03 14.47 -5.39
N GLN A 295 -26.31 13.16 -5.33
CA GLN A 295 -26.00 12.26 -6.43
C GLN A 295 -26.75 12.62 -7.71
N LEU A 296 -28.05 12.92 -7.62
CA LEU A 296 -28.83 13.25 -8.80
C LEU A 296 -28.52 14.68 -9.30
N GLU A 297 -28.65 15.69 -8.44
CA GLU A 297 -28.58 17.10 -8.83
C GLU A 297 -27.15 17.58 -9.06
N ASN A 298 -26.25 17.28 -8.12
CA ASN A 298 -24.89 17.81 -8.10
C ASN A 298 -23.89 16.92 -8.85
N HIS A 299 -24.26 15.67 -9.15
CA HIS A 299 -23.43 14.76 -9.91
C HIS A 299 -24.06 14.42 -11.26
N VAL A 300 -25.08 13.57 -11.32
CA VAL A 300 -25.61 13.05 -12.60
C VAL A 300 -26.09 14.19 -13.51
N ARG A 301 -26.97 15.07 -13.03
CA ARG A 301 -27.52 16.19 -13.82
C ARG A 301 -26.46 17.24 -14.17
N LEU A 302 -25.56 17.55 -13.22
CA LEU A 302 -24.51 18.54 -13.41
C LEU A 302 -23.59 18.17 -14.60
N TYR A 303 -23.17 16.91 -14.70
CA TYR A 303 -22.29 16.44 -15.77
C TYR A 303 -23.05 16.03 -17.04
N GLY A 304 -24.34 15.68 -16.94
CA GLY A 304 -25.25 15.49 -18.08
C GLY A 304 -25.01 14.20 -18.89
N GLY A 305 -25.79 14.04 -19.96
CA GLY A 305 -25.89 12.79 -20.71
C GLY A 305 -24.60 12.31 -21.38
N LYS A 306 -23.71 13.23 -21.79
CA LYS A 306 -22.41 12.86 -22.39
C LYS A 306 -21.47 12.15 -21.40
N ALA A 307 -21.55 12.50 -20.12
CA ALA A 307 -20.76 11.90 -19.05
C ALA A 307 -21.45 10.67 -18.44
N PHE A 308 -22.78 10.66 -18.44
CA PHE A 308 -23.63 9.64 -17.84
C PHE A 308 -24.61 9.08 -18.86
N PRO A 309 -24.29 7.95 -19.52
CA PRO A 309 -25.12 7.39 -20.58
C PRO A 309 -26.55 7.09 -20.15
N MET A 310 -26.78 6.66 -18.90
CA MET A 310 -28.14 6.43 -18.40
C MET A 310 -28.99 7.71 -18.33
N TYR A 311 -28.36 8.87 -18.09
CA TYR A 311 -29.06 10.14 -18.13
C TYR A 311 -29.46 10.51 -19.56
N HIS A 312 -28.56 10.28 -20.53
CA HIS A 312 -28.89 10.46 -21.94
C HIS A 312 -29.98 9.50 -22.39
N ASP A 313 -29.92 8.25 -21.95
CA ASP A 313 -30.92 7.23 -22.26
C ASP A 313 -32.30 7.67 -21.77
N VAL A 314 -32.40 8.05 -20.49
CA VAL A 314 -33.65 8.46 -19.87
C VAL A 314 -34.18 9.80 -20.39
N PHE A 315 -33.36 10.83 -20.61
CA PHE A 315 -33.84 12.17 -20.98
C PHE A 315 -33.72 12.52 -22.46
N GLY A 316 -32.84 11.85 -23.20
CA GLY A 316 -32.51 12.18 -24.59
C GLY A 316 -32.96 11.13 -25.60
N ALA A 317 -32.78 9.84 -25.30
CA ALA A 317 -33.10 8.75 -26.22
C ALA A 317 -34.57 8.32 -26.13
N THR A 318 -35.16 8.33 -24.93
CA THR A 318 -36.55 7.92 -24.72
C THR A 318 -37.50 9.12 -24.78
N LEU A 319 -38.55 9.02 -25.58
CA LEU A 319 -39.63 10.02 -25.61
C LEU A 319 -40.35 10.08 -24.27
N PHE A 320 -40.92 11.24 -23.90
CA PHE A 320 -41.59 11.41 -22.60
C PHE A 320 -42.79 10.46 -22.42
N SER A 321 -43.52 10.14 -23.49
CA SER A 321 -44.59 9.13 -23.46
C SER A 321 -44.09 7.70 -23.19
N ASP A 322 -42.79 7.44 -23.43
CA ASP A 322 -42.16 6.11 -23.41
C ASP A 322 -43.02 5.05 -24.11
N PRO A 323 -43.26 5.17 -25.43
CA PRO A 323 -44.14 4.26 -26.16
C PRO A 323 -43.62 2.81 -26.17
N THR A 324 -42.32 2.63 -25.91
CA THR A 324 -41.66 1.33 -25.84
C THR A 324 -41.80 0.63 -24.49
N GLY A 325 -42.37 1.31 -23.48
CA GLY A 325 -42.48 0.77 -22.12
C GLY A 325 -41.14 0.47 -21.47
N LYS A 326 -40.06 1.11 -21.92
CA LYS A 326 -38.68 0.73 -21.57
C LYS A 326 -38.42 0.88 -20.07
N TYR A 327 -39.09 1.84 -19.42
CA TYR A 327 -38.97 2.09 -17.99
C TYR A 327 -40.22 1.69 -17.21
N ASP A 328 -41.14 0.89 -17.76
CA ASP A 328 -42.36 0.44 -17.08
C ASP A 328 -42.07 -0.30 -15.79
N LYS A 329 -41.07 -1.20 -15.81
CA LYS A 329 -40.63 -1.89 -14.60
C LYS A 329 -40.22 -0.90 -13.50
N ALA A 330 -39.36 0.07 -13.84
CA ALA A 330 -38.91 1.05 -12.85
C ALA A 330 -40.06 1.96 -12.36
N ARG A 331 -41.03 2.30 -13.24
CA ARG A 331 -42.23 3.04 -12.85
C ARG A 331 -43.11 2.23 -11.91
N HIS A 332 -43.31 0.94 -12.20
CA HIS A 332 -44.04 0.01 -11.35
C HIS A 332 -43.39 -0.12 -9.97
N ASP A 333 -42.08 -0.36 -9.91
CA ASP A 333 -41.32 -0.44 -8.65
C ASP A 333 -41.46 0.85 -7.81
N ILE A 334 -41.48 2.03 -8.46
CA ILE A 334 -41.68 3.33 -7.80
C ILE A 334 -43.08 3.44 -7.20
N GLU A 335 -44.10 3.02 -7.93
CA GLU A 335 -45.51 3.17 -7.54
C GLU A 335 -45.93 2.17 -6.48
N GLU A 336 -45.47 0.93 -6.61
CA GLU A 336 -45.62 -0.08 -5.59
C GLU A 336 -44.97 0.38 -4.27
N ALA A 337 -43.73 0.87 -4.32
CA ALA A 337 -43.06 1.41 -3.14
C ALA A 337 -43.76 2.64 -2.56
N ALA A 338 -44.36 3.49 -3.41
CA ALA A 338 -45.13 4.64 -2.95
C ALA A 338 -46.43 4.23 -2.26
N SER A 339 -47.14 3.24 -2.82
CA SER A 339 -48.33 2.65 -2.22
C SER A 339 -48.01 2.06 -0.85
N MET A 340 -46.97 1.23 -0.76
CA MET A 340 -46.53 0.61 0.51
C MET A 340 -46.15 1.64 1.58
N LEU A 341 -45.57 2.78 1.19
CA LEU A 341 -45.14 3.83 2.12
C LEU A 341 -46.23 4.89 2.40
N GLY A 342 -47.40 4.79 1.78
CA GLY A 342 -48.45 5.81 1.87
C GLY A 342 -48.05 7.17 1.29
N ILE A 343 -47.15 7.19 0.29
CA ILE A 343 -46.67 8.41 -0.36
C ILE A 343 -47.55 8.70 -1.58
N LYS A 344 -48.24 9.83 -1.58
CA LYS A 344 -49.02 10.29 -2.75
C LYS A 344 -48.06 10.80 -3.84
N LEU A 345 -47.75 9.94 -4.82
CA LEU A 345 -47.02 10.32 -6.02
C LEU A 345 -47.96 10.90 -7.08
N VAL A 346 -47.50 11.97 -7.74
CA VAL A 346 -48.21 12.59 -8.87
C VAL A 346 -47.36 12.42 -10.12
N ARG A 347 -47.84 11.65 -11.10
CA ARG A 347 -47.22 11.57 -12.43
C ARG A 347 -47.36 12.91 -13.14
N LEU A 348 -46.34 13.29 -13.91
CA LEU A 348 -46.35 14.50 -14.73
C LEU A 348 -46.97 14.19 -16.10
N ASP A 349 -47.90 15.04 -16.54
CA ASP A 349 -48.52 14.90 -17.86
C ASP A 349 -47.64 15.44 -19.00
N GLN A 350 -46.67 16.29 -18.66
CA GLN A 350 -45.77 16.94 -19.61
C GLN A 350 -44.33 16.99 -19.10
N GLU A 351 -43.37 16.96 -20.04
CA GLU A 351 -41.96 16.98 -19.70
C GLU A 351 -41.50 18.34 -19.16
N VAL A 352 -41.03 18.34 -17.90
CA VAL A 352 -40.43 19.53 -17.30
C VAL A 352 -38.96 19.63 -17.71
N LYS A 353 -38.65 20.61 -18.59
CA LYS A 353 -37.28 20.90 -19.05
C LYS A 353 -36.32 21.03 -17.85
N SER A 354 -35.34 20.12 -17.80
CA SER A 354 -34.35 20.06 -16.73
C SER A 354 -32.96 20.39 -17.30
N PRO A 355 -32.39 21.57 -17.01
CA PRO A 355 -31.08 21.93 -17.56
C PRO A 355 -30.00 20.98 -17.02
N SER A 356 -29.23 20.38 -17.93
CA SER A 356 -28.16 19.43 -17.61
C SER A 356 -26.84 19.78 -18.29
N GLY A 357 -25.74 19.15 -17.86
CA GLY A 357 -24.44 19.31 -18.54
C GLY A 357 -23.73 20.64 -18.27
N LYS A 358 -24.16 21.41 -17.26
CA LYS A 358 -23.50 22.67 -16.85
C LYS A 358 -22.03 22.49 -16.48
N ALA A 359 -21.58 21.26 -16.19
CA ALA A 359 -20.16 20.97 -15.94
C ALA A 359 -19.25 21.24 -17.16
N ALA A 360 -19.77 21.11 -18.38
CA ALA A 360 -19.01 21.35 -19.61
C ALA A 360 -18.57 22.81 -19.73
N THR A 361 -19.46 23.72 -19.33
CA THR A 361 -19.28 25.18 -19.38
C THR A 361 -19.02 25.81 -18.01
N ALA A 362 -18.81 24.99 -16.97
CA ALA A 362 -18.58 25.47 -15.61
C ALA A 362 -17.36 26.39 -15.56
N LYS A 363 -17.43 27.50 -14.81
CA LYS A 363 -16.31 28.44 -14.63
C LYS A 363 -15.06 27.77 -14.04
N SER A 364 -15.27 26.77 -13.18
CA SER A 364 -14.21 25.99 -12.55
C SER A 364 -13.46 25.09 -13.57
N PRO A 365 -12.15 25.29 -13.77
CA PRO A 365 -11.33 24.40 -14.61
C PRO A 365 -11.36 22.94 -14.11
N LEU A 366 -11.44 22.74 -12.79
CA LEU A 366 -11.51 21.42 -12.18
C LEU A 366 -12.76 20.65 -12.62
N THR A 367 -13.92 21.31 -12.58
CA THR A 367 -15.20 20.73 -12.99
C THR A 367 -15.19 20.36 -14.46
N ARG A 368 -14.64 21.23 -15.33
CA ARG A 368 -14.50 20.94 -16.77
C ARG A 368 -13.55 19.77 -17.04
N ARG A 369 -12.41 19.70 -16.35
CA ARG A 369 -11.45 18.59 -16.50
C ARG A 369 -12.07 17.26 -16.06
N TYR A 370 -12.77 17.26 -14.93
CA TYR A 370 -13.45 16.06 -14.43
C TYR A 370 -14.60 15.63 -15.36
N TYR A 371 -15.37 16.57 -15.90
CA TYR A 371 -16.35 16.31 -16.96
C TYR A 371 -15.70 15.63 -18.18
N LYS A 372 -14.61 16.18 -18.72
CA LYS A 372 -13.89 15.57 -19.86
C LYS A 372 -13.43 14.14 -19.55
N ALA A 373 -12.97 13.88 -18.33
CA ALA A 373 -12.56 12.55 -17.90
C ALA A 373 -13.73 11.56 -17.88
N LEU A 374 -14.88 11.96 -17.32
CA LEU A 374 -16.10 11.15 -17.31
C LEU A 374 -16.61 10.86 -18.73
N VAL A 375 -16.62 11.86 -19.62
CA VAL A 375 -17.00 11.67 -21.03
C VAL A 375 -16.07 10.68 -21.73
N ARG A 376 -14.75 10.76 -21.50
CA ARG A 376 -13.79 9.79 -22.05
C ARG A 376 -14.06 8.38 -21.51
N GLN A 377 -14.39 8.24 -20.23
CA GLN A 377 -14.74 6.95 -19.63
C GLN A 377 -16.03 6.38 -20.24
N ALA A 378 -17.08 7.19 -20.37
CA ALA A 378 -18.33 6.80 -20.99
C ALA A 378 -18.14 6.33 -22.44
N ARG A 379 -17.33 7.05 -23.24
CA ARG A 379 -16.96 6.63 -24.60
C ARG A 379 -16.24 5.28 -24.63
N LYS A 380 -15.27 5.07 -23.75
CA LYS A 380 -14.56 3.78 -23.64
C LYS A 380 -15.51 2.63 -23.30
N SER A 381 -16.43 2.85 -22.35
CA SER A 381 -17.44 1.85 -21.98
C SER A 381 -18.40 1.54 -23.14
N ALA A 382 -18.79 2.54 -23.93
CA ALA A 382 -19.63 2.35 -25.12
C ALA A 382 -18.90 1.52 -26.19
N ILE A 383 -17.63 1.84 -26.48
CA ILE A 383 -16.81 1.08 -27.44
C ILE A 383 -16.66 -0.38 -26.98
N LYS A 384 -16.40 -0.60 -25.67
CA LYS A 384 -16.30 -1.95 -25.12
C LYS A 384 -17.60 -2.73 -25.28
N LYS A 385 -18.76 -2.10 -25.05
CA LYS A 385 -20.08 -2.73 -25.23
C LYS A 385 -20.31 -3.15 -26.69
N ILE A 386 -20.03 -2.26 -27.65
CA ILE A 386 -20.13 -2.55 -29.09
C ILE A 386 -19.18 -3.68 -29.49
N SER A 387 -17.97 -3.71 -28.95
CA SER A 387 -16.99 -4.77 -29.25
C SER A 387 -17.44 -6.14 -28.73
N VAL A 388 -18.07 -6.21 -27.56
CA VAL A 388 -18.62 -7.47 -27.00
C VAL A 388 -19.82 -7.95 -27.80
N GLU A 389 -20.69 -7.03 -28.22
CA GLU A 389 -21.87 -7.37 -29.02
C GLU A 389 -21.48 -7.89 -30.42
N LYS A 390 -20.49 -7.25 -31.06
CA LYS A 390 -19.93 -7.72 -32.33
C LYS A 390 -19.26 -9.09 -32.21
N SER A 391 -18.61 -9.41 -31.10
CA SER A 391 -18.00 -10.73 -30.91
C SER A 391 -19.03 -11.83 -30.63
N SER A 392 -20.15 -11.51 -29.96
CA SER A 392 -21.28 -12.43 -29.80
C SER A 392 -21.97 -12.74 -31.14
N ILE A 393 -22.17 -11.73 -31.99
CA ILE A 393 -22.77 -11.93 -33.33
C ILE A 393 -21.84 -12.77 -34.22
N LYS A 394 -20.51 -12.56 -34.17
CA LYS A 394 -19.59 -13.41 -34.94
C LYS A 394 -19.61 -14.87 -34.48
N LYS A 395 -19.84 -15.15 -33.19
CA LYS A 395 -19.97 -16.53 -32.67
C LYS A 395 -21.28 -17.20 -33.11
N SER A 396 -22.37 -16.46 -33.27
CA SER A 396 -23.63 -17.03 -33.78
C SER A 396 -23.58 -17.37 -35.27
N TYR A 397 -22.79 -16.66 -36.08
CA TYR A 397 -22.62 -16.99 -37.51
C TYR A 397 -21.56 -18.07 -37.79
N ALA A 398 -20.59 -18.29 -36.88
CA ALA A 398 -19.61 -19.36 -37.02
C ALA A 398 -20.19 -20.77 -36.80
N GLY A 399 -21.36 -20.89 -36.17
CA GLY A 399 -22.06 -22.16 -35.93
C GLY A 399 -22.91 -22.69 -37.09
N GLN A 400 -23.06 -21.95 -38.20
CA GLN A 400 -23.90 -22.34 -39.34
C GLN A 400 -23.12 -22.70 -40.62
N LYS A 401 -21.79 -22.75 -40.59
CA LYS A 401 -20.96 -23.29 -41.69
C LYS A 401 -20.33 -24.63 -41.31
N ALA A 402 -21.17 -25.65 -41.15
CA ALA A 402 -20.75 -27.05 -41.23
C ALA A 402 -21.34 -27.62 -42.54
N GLY A 403 -20.56 -27.55 -43.62
CA GLY A 403 -21.01 -28.02 -44.93
C GLY A 403 -20.24 -27.41 -46.10
N HIS A 404 -18.91 -27.46 -46.10
CA HIS A 404 -18.15 -27.44 -47.35
C HIS A 404 -16.82 -28.16 -47.13
N PRO A 405 -16.48 -29.17 -47.97
CA PRO A 405 -15.23 -29.89 -47.82
C PRO A 405 -14.07 -29.07 -48.40
N ASP A 406 -12.99 -29.08 -47.62
CA ASP A 406 -11.62 -29.34 -48.06
C ASP A 406 -11.08 -28.51 -49.23
N LEU A 407 -10.41 -27.41 -48.90
CA LEU A 407 -9.29 -26.90 -49.69
C LEU A 407 -8.11 -26.61 -48.77
N GLN A 408 -7.12 -27.50 -48.86
CA GLN A 408 -5.81 -27.43 -48.23
C GLN A 408 -5.11 -26.12 -48.60
N ALA A 409 -4.80 -25.28 -47.60
CA ALA A 409 -3.86 -24.19 -47.76
C ALA A 409 -2.45 -24.69 -47.43
N LEU A 410 -1.69 -25.02 -48.47
CA LEU A 410 -0.24 -25.22 -48.43
C LEU A 410 0.44 -24.00 -47.81
N HIS A 411 1.27 -24.23 -46.80
CA HIS A 411 2.33 -23.32 -46.38
C HIS A 411 3.56 -23.55 -47.27
N ILE A 412 3.86 -22.59 -48.14
CA ILE A 412 5.18 -22.44 -48.77
C ILE A 412 5.58 -20.97 -48.62
N GLY A 413 6.80 -20.75 -48.11
CA GLY A 413 7.33 -19.46 -47.73
C GLY A 413 7.59 -18.51 -48.90
N GLY A 414 7.88 -17.25 -48.55
CA GLY A 414 8.33 -16.24 -49.50
C GLY A 414 7.88 -14.84 -49.08
N CYS A 415 8.82 -13.92 -49.11
CA CYS A 415 8.71 -12.50 -48.81
C CYS A 415 7.39 -11.85 -49.27
N SER A 416 6.79 -11.01 -48.42
CA SER A 416 5.84 -10.00 -48.88
C SER A 416 6.41 -8.60 -48.67
N ILE A 417 6.79 -8.02 -49.80
CA ILE A 417 7.03 -6.61 -50.04
C ILE A 417 5.72 -5.88 -49.71
N ALA A 418 5.77 -4.93 -48.78
CA ALA A 418 4.66 -4.03 -48.52
C ALA A 418 4.64 -2.96 -49.62
N THR A 419 3.69 -3.07 -50.54
CA THR A 419 3.33 -2.00 -51.49
C THR A 419 2.53 -0.92 -50.76
N SER A 420 2.91 0.32 -51.02
CA SER A 420 2.13 1.51 -50.72
C SER A 420 0.89 1.57 -51.61
N ASP A 421 -0.26 1.84 -51.01
CA ASP A 421 -1.41 2.54 -51.60
C ASP A 421 -2.09 3.23 -50.39
N GLN A 422 -1.90 4.54 -50.21
CA GLN A 422 -2.67 5.65 -50.78
C GLN A 422 -4.18 5.62 -50.50
N ASP A 423 -4.60 6.73 -49.89
CA ASP A 423 -5.92 7.35 -49.82
C ASP A 423 -7.12 6.60 -49.21
N GLU A 424 -7.47 7.02 -48.00
CA GLU A 424 -8.85 7.39 -47.64
C GLU A 424 -8.76 8.55 -46.62
N GLY A 425 -9.18 9.73 -47.06
CA GLY A 425 -9.00 11.00 -46.38
C GLY A 425 -9.86 11.16 -45.12
N VAL A 426 -9.25 11.73 -44.07
CA VAL A 426 -10.00 12.33 -42.97
C VAL A 426 -9.52 13.76 -42.79
N LEU A 427 -10.38 14.65 -43.27
CA LEU A 427 -10.39 16.11 -43.14
C LEU A 427 -9.98 16.54 -41.73
N THR A 428 -8.86 17.27 -41.65
CA THR A 428 -8.54 18.09 -40.47
C THR A 428 -8.45 19.54 -40.92
N ASP A 429 -9.40 20.30 -40.43
CA ASP A 429 -9.60 21.75 -40.56
C ASP A 429 -8.36 22.52 -40.07
N ALA A 430 -7.74 23.26 -40.98
CA ALA A 430 -6.63 24.15 -40.74
C ALA A 430 -6.93 25.48 -41.46
N GLU A 431 -7.36 26.48 -40.69
CA GLU A 431 -7.20 27.88 -41.07
C GLU A 431 -6.56 28.64 -39.90
N ASP A 432 -5.82 29.69 -40.25
CA ASP A 432 -5.04 30.63 -39.43
C ASP A 432 -3.61 30.21 -39.04
N ALA A 433 -2.68 30.33 -40.00
CA ALA A 433 -1.63 31.37 -39.94
C ALA A 433 -0.66 31.27 -41.13
N GLU A 434 -0.97 31.96 -42.22
CA GLU A 434 0.05 32.34 -43.20
C GLU A 434 0.76 33.62 -42.75
N GLY A 435 2.09 33.66 -42.90
CA GLY A 435 2.83 34.91 -42.77
C GLY A 435 4.31 34.75 -42.49
N LEU A 436 5.10 34.75 -43.58
CA LEU A 436 6.50 35.17 -43.69
C LEU A 436 7.60 34.11 -43.47
N THR A 437 7.99 33.58 -44.63
CA THR A 437 9.30 33.10 -45.06
C THR A 437 10.50 33.73 -44.36
N ASN A 438 11.37 32.89 -43.79
CA ASN A 438 12.80 33.19 -43.64
C ASN A 438 13.60 31.87 -43.76
N PRO A 439 14.44 31.70 -44.80
CA PRO A 439 15.28 30.53 -44.95
C PRO A 439 16.69 30.84 -44.42
N ASP A 440 16.91 30.72 -43.10
CA ASP A 440 18.28 30.64 -42.52
C ASP A 440 18.25 30.37 -41.00
N VAL A 441 17.64 29.25 -40.59
CA VAL A 441 17.81 28.75 -39.22
C VAL A 441 18.17 27.27 -39.29
N VAL A 442 19.44 27.02 -38.98
CA VAL A 442 20.04 25.71 -38.68
C VAL A 442 19.08 24.90 -37.81
N PRO A 443 18.80 23.62 -38.13
CA PRO A 443 17.86 22.82 -37.36
C PRO A 443 18.37 22.68 -35.93
N LEU A 444 17.72 23.41 -35.02
CA LEU A 444 17.81 23.19 -33.59
C LEU A 444 17.28 21.78 -33.36
N ILE A 445 18.20 20.85 -33.09
CA ILE A 445 17.88 19.50 -32.61
C ILE A 445 17.11 19.70 -31.32
N GLU A 446 15.78 19.68 -31.45
CA GLU A 446 14.87 19.62 -30.33
C GLU A 446 15.15 18.27 -29.68
N TYR A 447 15.97 18.29 -28.63
CA TYR A 447 16.08 17.19 -27.69
C TYR A 447 14.68 17.01 -27.09
N THR A 448 13.85 16.23 -27.76
CA THR A 448 12.78 15.48 -27.12
C THR A 448 13.47 14.67 -26.04
N GLU A 449 13.49 15.22 -24.82
CA GLU A 449 13.60 14.48 -23.57
C GLU A 449 12.49 13.43 -23.62
N GLY A 450 12.79 12.32 -24.30
CA GLY A 450 11.98 11.13 -24.27
C GLY A 450 11.74 10.82 -22.80
N LEU A 451 10.52 10.42 -22.47
CA LEU A 451 10.23 9.80 -21.19
C LEU A 451 11.18 8.60 -21.04
N VAL A 452 12.39 8.85 -20.52
CA VAL A 452 13.22 7.84 -19.92
C VAL A 452 12.40 7.42 -18.73
N THR A 453 11.60 6.36 -18.92
CA THR A 453 11.16 5.51 -17.82
C THR A 453 12.46 5.03 -17.19
N SER A 454 12.99 5.84 -16.28
CA SER A 454 14.25 5.61 -15.58
C SER A 454 14.18 4.19 -15.07
N CYS A 455 14.96 3.30 -15.69
CA CYS A 455 15.15 1.95 -15.22
C CYS A 455 15.68 2.11 -13.79
N THR A 456 14.81 1.93 -12.80
CA THR A 456 15.17 2.11 -11.40
C THR A 456 16.02 0.91 -11.05
N VAL A 457 17.33 1.05 -11.16
CA VAL A 457 18.30 0.09 -10.66
C VAL A 457 17.91 -0.23 -9.21
N PRO A 458 17.72 -1.50 -8.83
CA PRO A 458 17.41 -1.87 -7.46
C PRO A 458 18.44 -1.28 -6.48
N PRO A 459 18.01 -0.90 -5.26
CA PRO A 459 18.95 -0.42 -4.25
C PRO A 459 19.95 -1.53 -3.92
N CYS A 460 21.19 -1.18 -3.58
CA CYS A 460 22.15 -2.17 -3.09
C CYS A 460 22.01 -2.44 -1.60
N LEU A 461 21.39 -1.52 -0.84
CA LEU A 461 21.25 -1.63 0.61
C LEU A 461 19.78 -1.64 1.04
N LEU A 462 19.50 -2.53 1.99
CA LEU A 462 18.26 -2.55 2.77
C LEU A 462 18.58 -2.52 4.26
N PHE A 463 17.60 -2.07 5.04
CA PHE A 463 17.67 -2.03 6.49
C PHE A 463 16.52 -2.87 7.06
N ARG A 464 16.82 -3.66 8.07
CA ARG A 464 15.79 -4.40 8.84
C ARG A 464 15.93 -4.06 10.31
N VAL A 465 14.80 -3.84 10.96
CA VAL A 465 14.72 -3.75 12.42
C VAL A 465 13.93 -4.95 12.95
N TRP A 466 14.34 -5.46 14.11
CA TRP A 466 13.66 -6.52 14.84
C TRP A 466 13.97 -6.41 16.33
N ASP A 467 13.22 -7.15 17.14
CA ASP A 467 13.47 -7.40 18.55
C ASP A 467 13.16 -8.86 18.92
N ALA A 468 13.00 -9.15 20.21
CA ALA A 468 12.68 -10.49 20.69
C ALA A 468 11.24 -10.94 20.38
N SER A 469 10.29 -10.02 20.19
CA SER A 469 8.91 -10.38 19.81
C SER A 469 8.76 -10.64 18.31
N SER A 470 9.81 -10.36 17.54
CA SER A 470 9.80 -10.51 16.09
C SER A 470 9.59 -11.95 15.65
N ARG A 471 8.66 -12.13 14.70
CA ARG A 471 8.32 -13.42 14.08
C ARG A 471 9.36 -13.92 13.08
N THR A 472 10.58 -13.46 13.23
CA THR A 472 11.74 -13.96 12.52
C THR A 472 12.79 -14.26 13.56
N SER A 473 13.34 -15.46 13.55
CA SER A 473 14.52 -15.75 14.35
C SER A 473 15.74 -15.17 13.65
N PHE A 474 16.63 -14.55 14.42
CA PHE A 474 17.96 -14.17 13.97
C PHE A 474 18.97 -15.08 14.68
N GLY A 475 19.84 -15.72 13.91
CA GLY A 475 20.84 -16.66 14.41
C GLY A 475 22.12 -16.66 13.56
N PRO A 476 23.01 -17.65 13.74
CA PRO A 476 24.27 -17.75 13.02
C PRO A 476 24.12 -17.74 11.49
N ASP A 477 23.04 -18.34 10.99
CA ASP A 477 22.74 -18.42 9.56
C ASP A 477 22.01 -17.19 9.00
N GLY A 478 21.72 -16.19 9.85
CA GLY A 478 21.01 -14.96 9.48
C GLY A 478 19.55 -14.97 9.95
N PHE A 479 18.65 -14.39 9.15
CA PHE A 479 17.23 -14.35 9.48
C PHE A 479 16.49 -15.53 8.87
N THR A 480 15.62 -16.13 9.67
CA THR A 480 14.65 -17.16 9.24
C THR A 480 13.24 -16.75 9.65
N SER A 481 12.30 -16.81 8.70
CA SER A 481 10.88 -16.59 8.95
C SER A 481 10.35 -17.67 9.90
N SER A 482 9.45 -17.30 10.82
CA SER A 482 8.86 -18.27 11.75
C SER A 482 8.14 -19.43 11.06
N ALA A 483 7.66 -19.24 9.83
CA ALA A 483 7.02 -20.31 9.06
C ALA A 483 7.99 -21.45 8.68
N PHE A 484 9.30 -21.18 8.69
CA PHE A 484 10.35 -22.11 8.27
C PHE A 484 11.34 -22.45 9.39
N LYS A 485 11.06 -22.05 10.64
CA LYS A 485 11.99 -22.23 11.76
C LYS A 485 12.26 -23.72 12.07
N GLU A 486 11.25 -24.57 11.91
CA GLU A 486 11.32 -26.00 12.19
C GLU A 486 11.65 -26.84 10.94
N TRP A 487 11.87 -26.19 9.79
CA TRP A 487 12.15 -26.90 8.54
C TRP A 487 13.63 -27.23 8.46
N SER A 488 13.95 -28.51 8.24
CA SER A 488 15.33 -28.96 7.98
C SER A 488 15.86 -28.48 6.63
N VAL A 489 14.99 -28.40 5.64
CA VAL A 489 15.29 -27.93 4.28
C VAL A 489 14.28 -26.85 3.90
N ILE A 490 14.77 -25.64 3.63
CA ILE A 490 13.92 -24.52 3.23
C ILE A 490 13.49 -24.71 1.77
N PRO A 491 12.18 -24.64 1.45
CA PRO A 491 11.72 -24.78 0.08
C PRO A 491 12.20 -23.59 -0.78
N PRO A 492 12.39 -23.82 -2.09
CA PRO A 492 12.82 -22.75 -3.00
C PRO A 492 11.78 -21.63 -3.07
N PRO A 493 12.18 -20.40 -3.43
CA PRO A 493 11.25 -19.28 -3.58
C PRO A 493 10.13 -19.55 -4.58
N ILE A 494 8.90 -19.21 -4.18
CA ILE A 494 7.72 -19.44 -5.01
C ILE A 494 7.65 -18.38 -6.12
N PRO A 495 7.56 -18.78 -7.41
CA PRO A 495 7.48 -17.84 -8.51
C PRO A 495 6.16 -17.03 -8.48
N PRO A 496 6.16 -15.73 -8.86
CA PRO A 496 4.94 -14.94 -8.92
C PRO A 496 3.88 -15.51 -9.86
N ASN A 497 4.28 -16.18 -10.94
CA ASN A 497 3.38 -16.83 -11.89
C ASN A 497 3.10 -18.30 -11.54
N ASP A 498 3.28 -18.71 -10.28
CA ASP A 498 2.91 -20.03 -9.79
C ASP A 498 1.46 -20.39 -10.20
N PRO A 499 1.21 -21.60 -10.78
CA PRO A 499 -0.11 -22.00 -11.28
C PRO A 499 -1.19 -22.07 -10.20
N HIS A 500 -0.81 -22.17 -8.93
CA HIS A 500 -1.72 -22.26 -7.80
C HIS A 500 -1.99 -20.91 -7.14
N ASP A 501 -1.48 -19.80 -7.69
CA ASP A 501 -1.53 -18.46 -7.09
C ASP A 501 -0.92 -18.45 -5.65
N ALA A 502 -0.06 -19.41 -5.29
CA ALA A 502 0.43 -19.56 -3.91
C ALA A 502 1.21 -18.32 -3.46
N PHE A 503 2.10 -17.80 -4.32
CA PHE A 503 2.81 -16.55 -4.08
C PHE A 503 1.83 -15.38 -3.87
N LYS A 504 0.77 -15.26 -4.69
CA LYS A 504 -0.22 -14.18 -4.56
C LYS A 504 -0.92 -14.22 -3.21
N LEU A 505 -1.30 -15.41 -2.77
CA LEU A 505 -1.97 -15.61 -1.50
C LEU A 505 -1.04 -15.23 -0.35
N LEU A 506 0.18 -15.75 -0.33
CA LEU A 506 1.15 -15.46 0.74
C LEU A 506 1.54 -13.97 0.75
N ALA A 507 1.78 -13.37 -0.42
CA ALA A 507 2.06 -11.95 -0.54
C ALA A 507 0.85 -11.11 -0.10
N HIS A 508 -0.38 -11.52 -0.43
CA HIS A 508 -1.58 -10.87 0.07
C HIS A 508 -1.62 -10.90 1.60
N LEU A 509 -1.45 -12.07 2.22
CA LEU A 509 -1.48 -12.22 3.67
C LEU A 509 -0.39 -11.37 4.35
N HIS A 510 0.83 -11.39 3.81
CA HIS A 510 1.94 -10.58 4.30
C HIS A 510 1.64 -9.08 4.19
N LEU A 511 1.25 -8.60 3.01
CA LEU A 511 1.03 -7.17 2.73
C LEU A 511 -0.27 -6.62 3.33
N SER A 512 -1.29 -7.47 3.50
CA SER A 512 -2.55 -7.14 4.18
C SER A 512 -2.46 -7.22 5.68
N ARG A 513 -1.38 -7.84 6.19
CA ARG A 513 -1.15 -8.08 7.61
C ARG A 513 -2.24 -8.94 8.23
N VAL A 514 -2.68 -9.97 7.51
CA VAL A 514 -3.65 -10.96 7.97
C VAL A 514 -2.95 -12.29 8.18
N GLY A 515 -3.26 -12.98 9.28
CA GLY A 515 -2.70 -14.29 9.62
C GLY A 515 -1.39 -14.24 10.41
N ASP A 516 -0.96 -15.42 10.88
CA ASP A 516 0.06 -15.52 11.92
C ASP A 516 1.47 -15.96 11.50
N THR A 517 1.64 -16.53 10.32
CA THR A 517 2.92 -17.12 9.88
C THR A 517 3.46 -16.37 8.65
N PRO A 518 4.32 -15.36 8.82
CA PRO A 518 4.82 -14.59 7.68
C PRO A 518 5.89 -15.39 6.91
N CYS A 519 5.57 -15.98 5.76
CA CYS A 519 6.56 -16.65 4.89
C CYS A 519 7.66 -15.71 4.33
N PHE A 520 7.51 -14.40 4.54
CA PHE A 520 8.45 -13.38 4.07
C PHE A 520 9.03 -12.55 5.21
N ILE A 521 10.29 -12.15 5.02
CA ILE A 521 11.05 -11.29 5.92
C ILE A 521 11.08 -9.89 5.31
N ALA A 522 10.47 -8.91 5.99
CA ALA A 522 10.39 -7.54 5.50
C ALA A 522 11.68 -6.74 5.76
N ALA A 523 12.07 -5.89 4.82
CA ALA A 523 13.15 -4.92 4.96
C ALA A 523 12.76 -3.61 4.27
N ALA A 524 13.42 -2.51 4.60
CA ALA A 524 13.11 -1.20 4.04
C ALA A 524 14.36 -0.52 3.50
N GLU A 525 14.20 0.23 2.41
CA GLU A 525 15.23 1.10 1.83
C GLU A 525 15.42 2.38 2.67
N SER A 526 14.38 2.80 3.42
CA SER A 526 14.37 4.06 4.17
C SER A 526 14.84 3.88 5.62
N LEU A 527 15.96 4.52 5.97
CA LEU A 527 16.46 4.53 7.35
C LEU A 527 15.48 5.22 8.32
N ILE A 528 14.80 6.29 7.90
CA ILE A 528 13.76 6.94 8.74
C ILE A 528 12.62 5.97 9.05
N GLN A 529 12.22 5.16 8.06
CA GLN A 529 11.18 4.16 8.29
C GLN A 529 11.62 3.13 9.33
N VAL A 530 12.84 2.61 9.19
CA VAL A 530 13.42 1.65 10.14
C VAL A 530 13.49 2.21 11.55
N LEU A 531 14.00 3.43 11.73
CA LEU A 531 14.05 4.07 13.06
C LEU A 531 12.66 4.40 13.61
N THR A 532 11.67 4.71 12.75
CA THR A 532 10.29 4.93 13.20
C THR A 532 9.63 3.65 13.71
N ILE A 533 9.98 2.50 13.11
CA ILE A 533 9.53 1.19 13.57
C ILE A 533 10.26 0.83 14.87
N ALA A 534 11.58 1.04 14.91
CA ALA A 534 12.42 0.76 16.08
C ALA A 534 11.91 1.45 17.35
N ALA A 535 11.41 2.69 17.24
CA ALA A 535 10.84 3.43 18.36
C ALA A 535 9.61 2.77 19.03
N ARG A 536 9.10 1.65 18.50
CA ARG A 536 7.93 0.92 19.01
C ARG A 536 8.28 -0.45 19.58
N LEU A 537 9.50 -0.90 19.33
CA LEU A 537 9.98 -2.22 19.67
C LEU A 537 10.73 -2.18 21.00
N ASP A 538 10.83 -3.33 21.66
CA ASP A 538 11.59 -3.45 22.91
C ASP A 538 13.04 -3.85 22.60
N ARG A 539 14.01 -3.00 22.99
CA ARG A 539 15.44 -3.22 22.70
C ARG A 539 15.73 -3.56 21.22
N PRO A 540 15.31 -2.70 20.27
CA PRO A 540 15.42 -2.97 18.86
C PRO A 540 16.86 -3.13 18.39
N GLN A 541 17.06 -4.03 17.44
CA GLN A 541 18.30 -4.23 16.69
C GLN A 541 18.10 -3.85 15.23
N ILE A 542 19.16 -3.38 14.58
CA ILE A 542 19.15 -2.97 13.17
C ILE A 542 20.21 -3.76 12.41
N ALA A 543 19.84 -4.26 11.24
CA ALA A 543 20.69 -4.99 10.33
C ALA A 543 20.78 -4.23 9.01
N VAL A 544 21.97 -4.22 8.45
CA VAL A 544 22.27 -3.67 7.13
C VAL A 544 22.48 -4.83 6.19
N ILE A 545 21.66 -4.91 5.14
CA ILE A 545 21.58 -6.05 4.23
C ILE A 545 22.03 -5.61 2.84
N ASP A 546 22.98 -6.34 2.27
CA ASP A 546 23.39 -6.24 0.87
C ASP A 546 22.36 -6.97 -0.01
N LEU A 547 21.56 -6.18 -0.73
CA LEU A 547 20.57 -6.74 -1.65
C LEU A 547 21.23 -7.38 -2.88
N ARG A 548 22.48 -7.04 -3.21
CA ARG A 548 23.22 -7.57 -4.37
C ARG A 548 24.00 -8.85 -4.07
N ALA A 549 24.03 -9.30 -2.82
CA ALA A 549 24.59 -10.60 -2.46
C ALA A 549 23.97 -11.71 -3.32
N ALA A 550 24.78 -12.68 -3.75
CA ALA A 550 24.36 -13.70 -4.70
C ALA A 550 23.12 -14.49 -4.21
N CYS A 551 23.07 -14.84 -2.92
CA CYS A 551 21.89 -15.49 -2.32
C CYS A 551 20.62 -14.64 -2.31
N MET A 552 20.72 -13.31 -2.40
CA MET A 552 19.57 -12.41 -2.46
C MET A 552 19.07 -12.20 -3.91
N GLN A 553 19.92 -12.51 -4.88
CA GLN A 553 19.65 -12.45 -6.33
C GLN A 553 19.08 -13.77 -6.88
N GLU A 554 18.89 -14.79 -6.03
CA GLU A 554 18.16 -16.00 -6.39
C GLU A 554 16.78 -15.63 -6.97
N ALA A 555 16.38 -16.33 -8.03
CA ALA A 555 15.13 -16.06 -8.72
C ALA A 555 13.95 -16.08 -7.74
N HIS A 556 13.14 -15.02 -7.76
CA HIS A 556 11.96 -14.86 -6.91
C HIS A 556 12.23 -14.86 -5.40
N LYS A 557 13.48 -14.69 -4.97
CA LYS A 557 13.83 -14.56 -3.55
C LYS A 557 13.31 -13.26 -2.95
N THR A 558 13.57 -12.14 -3.63
CA THR A 558 13.27 -10.79 -3.13
C THR A 558 12.24 -10.08 -4.00
N HIS A 559 11.34 -9.33 -3.38
CA HIS A 559 10.25 -8.63 -4.07
C HIS A 559 10.06 -7.22 -3.54
N LEU A 560 9.82 -6.26 -4.44
CA LEU A 560 9.44 -4.91 -4.10
C LEU A 560 7.93 -4.83 -3.84
N ALA A 561 7.52 -4.44 -2.63
CA ALA A 561 6.13 -4.43 -2.21
C ALA A 561 5.22 -3.56 -3.11
N ALA A 562 5.72 -2.43 -3.61
CA ALA A 562 4.95 -1.58 -4.53
C ALA A 562 4.56 -2.30 -5.82
N GLU A 563 5.46 -3.10 -6.39
CA GLU A 563 5.23 -3.85 -7.62
C GLU A 563 4.26 -5.00 -7.37
N THR A 564 4.50 -5.77 -6.30
CA THR A 564 3.61 -6.85 -5.89
C THR A 564 2.19 -6.32 -5.63
N LEU A 565 2.04 -5.18 -4.94
CA LEU A 565 0.74 -4.54 -4.71
C LEU A 565 0.06 -4.10 -5.99
N LYS A 566 0.80 -3.53 -6.94
CA LYS A 566 0.26 -3.10 -8.24
C LYS A 566 -0.28 -4.30 -9.00
N TRP A 567 0.47 -5.39 -8.99
CA TRP A 567 0.09 -6.63 -9.64
C TRP A 567 -1.16 -7.26 -8.98
N LEU A 568 -1.15 -7.43 -7.65
CA LEU A 568 -2.29 -7.97 -6.90
C LEU A 568 -3.59 -7.13 -7.04
N LYS A 569 -3.46 -5.80 -7.20
CA LYS A 569 -4.59 -4.90 -7.50
C LYS A 569 -5.11 -5.08 -8.91
N THR A 570 -4.23 -5.33 -9.88
CA THR A 570 -4.60 -5.52 -11.30
C THR A 570 -5.40 -6.79 -11.48
N ASP A 571 -5.07 -7.85 -10.72
CA ASP A 571 -5.80 -9.11 -10.72
C ASP A 571 -7.16 -9.05 -9.99
N GLY A 572 -7.48 -7.92 -9.34
CA GLY A 572 -8.72 -7.77 -8.57
C GLY A 572 -8.78 -8.61 -7.29
N LYS A 573 -7.70 -9.31 -6.94
CA LYS A 573 -7.59 -10.23 -5.79
C LYS A 573 -7.52 -9.50 -4.45
N ILE A 574 -7.13 -8.22 -4.45
CA ILE A 574 -6.95 -7.45 -3.22
C ILE A 574 -7.78 -6.17 -3.20
N LYS A 575 -8.57 -6.02 -2.14
CA LYS A 575 -9.13 -4.75 -1.66
C LYS A 575 -8.47 -4.37 -0.34
N LEU A 576 -7.25 -3.82 -0.38
CA LEU A 576 -6.64 -3.27 0.84
C LEU A 576 -7.53 -2.12 1.32
N ARG A 577 -8.05 -2.23 2.54
CA ARG A 577 -8.86 -1.16 3.17
C ARG A 577 -8.07 0.14 3.33
N TYR A 578 -6.73 0.06 3.36
CA TYR A 578 -5.83 1.18 3.64
C TYR A 578 -4.95 1.57 2.44
N ARG A 579 -4.47 2.82 2.47
CA ARG A 579 -3.69 3.47 1.39
C ARG A 579 -2.20 3.09 1.38
N TYR A 580 -1.89 1.83 1.64
CA TYR A 580 -0.50 1.37 1.56
C TYR A 580 -0.05 1.26 0.11
N GLN A 581 1.16 1.78 -0.15
CA GLN A 581 1.75 1.88 -1.48
C GLN A 581 2.98 0.99 -1.64
N GLY A 582 3.59 0.50 -0.55
CA GLY A 582 4.77 -0.37 -0.58
C GLY A 582 6.03 0.26 -1.17
N HIS A 583 6.12 1.59 -1.22
CA HIS A 583 7.30 2.27 -1.76
C HIS A 583 8.48 2.12 -0.80
N GLY A 584 9.59 1.57 -1.29
CA GLY A 584 10.81 1.35 -0.49
C GLY A 584 10.74 0.14 0.43
N ASP A 585 9.63 -0.61 0.44
CA ASP A 585 9.48 -1.83 1.23
C ASP A 585 9.80 -3.05 0.37
N TRP A 586 10.67 -3.90 0.89
CA TRP A 586 11.10 -5.14 0.27
C TRP A 586 10.75 -6.30 1.18
N PHE A 587 10.57 -7.48 0.60
CA PHE A 587 10.45 -8.69 1.39
C PHE A 587 11.15 -9.87 0.72
N SER A 588 11.81 -10.70 1.54
CA SER A 588 12.58 -11.87 1.12
C SER A 588 11.87 -13.16 1.51
N HIS A 589 11.83 -14.15 0.63
CA HIS A 589 11.24 -15.45 0.89
C HIS A 589 12.09 -16.28 1.88
N ALA A 590 11.43 -16.77 2.93
CA ALA A 590 11.92 -17.69 3.95
C ALA A 590 13.12 -17.23 4.79
N THR A 591 14.22 -16.80 4.16
CA THR A 591 15.48 -16.46 4.82
C THR A 591 16.15 -15.21 4.24
N ILE A 592 16.99 -14.59 5.06
CA ILE A 592 18.03 -13.65 4.64
C ILE A 592 19.33 -14.21 5.22
N PRO A 593 20.16 -14.89 4.41
CA PRO A 593 21.38 -15.53 4.89
C PRO A 593 22.36 -14.53 5.53
N ASN A 594 23.16 -14.99 6.49
CA ASN A 594 24.20 -14.18 7.14
C ASN A 594 25.19 -13.59 6.11
N GLU A 595 25.45 -14.30 5.02
CA GLU A 595 26.27 -13.81 3.92
C GLU A 595 25.67 -12.62 3.14
N ALA A 596 24.41 -12.25 3.35
CA ALA A 596 23.83 -11.00 2.85
C ALA A 596 23.84 -9.88 3.90
N ILE A 597 24.09 -10.20 5.17
CA ILE A 597 24.09 -9.23 6.27
C ILE A 597 25.50 -8.64 6.37
N LEU A 598 25.61 -7.32 6.18
CA LEU A 598 26.88 -6.60 6.29
C LEU A 598 27.25 -6.37 7.75
N THR A 599 26.27 -5.96 8.55
CA THR A 599 26.39 -5.81 10.00
C THR A 599 25.01 -5.80 10.65
N HIS A 600 25.02 -5.91 11.96
CA HIS A 600 23.91 -5.60 12.82
C HIS A 600 24.40 -5.04 14.16
N PHE A 601 23.59 -4.21 14.79
CA PHE A 601 23.90 -3.60 16.08
C PHE A 601 22.60 -3.21 16.81
N LYS A 602 22.70 -2.91 18.11
CA LYS A 602 21.55 -2.51 18.93
C LYS A 602 21.28 -1.03 18.72
N LEU A 603 20.01 -0.60 18.73
CA LEU A 603 19.70 0.82 18.64
C LEU A 603 20.35 1.64 19.77
N GLU A 604 20.56 1.00 20.91
CA GLU A 604 21.30 1.51 22.07
C GLU A 604 22.71 2.00 21.69
N ASP A 605 23.40 1.34 20.76
CA ASP A 605 24.73 1.75 20.30
C ASP A 605 24.69 3.08 19.51
N LEU A 606 23.61 3.31 18.76
CA LEU A 606 23.37 4.59 18.07
C LEU A 606 22.97 5.71 19.04
N ASP A 607 22.20 5.37 20.08
CA ASP A 607 21.85 6.29 21.16
C ASP A 607 23.10 6.70 21.94
N ASP A 608 23.98 5.75 22.25
CA ASP A 608 25.25 6.01 22.92
C ASP A 608 26.19 6.85 22.06
N LEU A 609 26.26 6.61 20.75
CA LEU A 609 26.96 7.53 19.83
C LEU A 609 26.39 8.96 19.92
N CYS A 610 25.08 9.12 19.99
CA CYS A 610 24.45 10.43 20.11
C CYS A 610 24.73 11.09 21.48
N LYS A 611 24.76 10.33 22.58
CA LYS A 611 25.09 10.86 23.92
C LYS A 611 26.52 11.39 24.01
N HIS A 612 27.46 10.75 23.32
CA HIS A 612 28.88 11.11 23.38
C HIS A 612 29.31 12.11 22.28
N ASP A 613 28.47 12.33 21.28
CA ASP A 613 28.72 13.28 20.18
C ASP A 613 27.50 14.16 19.93
N ASP A 614 27.56 15.39 20.45
CA ASP A 614 26.56 16.44 20.25
C ASP A 614 26.20 16.67 18.78
N ALA A 615 27.16 16.51 17.87
CA ALA A 615 26.91 16.68 16.44
C ALA A 615 26.06 15.54 15.89
N ALA A 616 26.33 14.31 16.32
CA ALA A 616 25.54 13.14 15.99
C ALA A 616 24.14 13.22 16.61
N ALA A 617 24.01 13.62 17.87
CA ALA A 617 22.71 13.86 18.50
C ALA A 617 21.88 14.90 17.73
N ARG A 618 22.49 16.03 17.37
CA ARG A 618 21.82 17.07 16.57
C ARG A 618 21.41 16.57 15.19
N LEU A 619 22.29 15.83 14.50
CA LEU A 619 22.02 15.30 13.16
C LEU A 619 20.91 14.25 13.21
N MET A 620 21.09 13.19 14.00
CA MET A 620 20.19 12.04 14.04
C MET A 620 18.85 12.38 14.68
N ASN A 621 18.84 13.22 15.72
CA ASN A 621 17.64 13.73 16.37
C ASN A 621 16.66 12.61 16.78
N LEU A 622 17.18 11.64 17.53
CA LEU A 622 16.45 10.42 17.91
C LEU A 622 15.14 10.74 18.66
N ASP A 623 15.07 11.88 19.36
CA ASP A 623 13.86 12.37 20.05
C ASP A 623 12.63 12.57 19.16
N ALA A 624 12.82 12.73 17.85
CA ALA A 624 11.73 12.87 16.89
C ALA A 624 11.07 11.52 16.54
N PHE A 625 11.71 10.40 16.86
CA PHE A 625 11.20 9.06 16.61
C PHE A 625 10.41 8.58 17.82
N LYS A 626 9.11 8.88 17.84
CA LYS A 626 8.20 8.49 18.93
C LYS A 626 7.32 7.31 18.51
N PRO A 627 6.96 6.38 19.43
CA PRO A 627 6.25 5.15 19.08
C PRO A 627 4.95 5.36 18.28
N HIS A 628 4.23 6.45 18.49
CA HIS A 628 2.95 6.71 17.83
C HIS A 628 3.06 7.51 16.52
N LEU A 629 4.24 8.02 16.18
CA LEU A 629 4.43 8.85 14.99
C LEU A 629 4.58 8.01 13.73
N LYS A 630 3.98 8.47 12.64
CA LYS A 630 4.10 7.84 11.32
C LYS A 630 5.37 8.35 10.62
N THR A 631 5.98 7.51 9.79
CA THR A 631 7.21 7.82 9.04
C THR A 631 7.14 9.16 8.30
N PHE A 632 6.00 9.49 7.68
CA PHE A 632 5.86 10.78 6.97
C PHE A 632 5.85 11.99 7.91
N GLN A 633 5.40 11.84 9.16
CA GLN A 633 5.41 12.89 10.18
C GLN A 633 6.84 13.13 10.66
N VAL A 634 7.57 12.05 10.96
CA VAL A 634 8.99 12.11 11.32
C VAL A 634 9.80 12.73 10.18
N ALA A 635 9.63 12.26 8.94
CA ALA A 635 10.29 12.83 7.78
C ALA A 635 9.91 14.31 7.53
N SER A 636 8.69 14.74 7.92
CA SER A 636 8.32 16.17 7.86
C SER A 636 9.10 16.97 8.89
N ALA A 637 9.18 16.47 10.13
CA ALA A 637 9.94 17.10 11.20
C ALA A 637 11.44 17.20 10.85
N MET A 638 12.02 16.18 10.23
CA MET A 638 13.40 16.24 9.75
C MET A 638 13.60 17.28 8.64
N ARG A 639 12.69 17.33 7.66
CA ARG A 639 12.70 18.37 6.62
C ARG A 639 12.59 19.79 7.17
N GLU A 640 11.81 20.00 8.22
CA GLU A 640 11.61 21.32 8.82
C GLU A 640 12.87 21.86 9.51
N ARG A 641 13.84 21.00 9.83
CA ARG A 641 15.12 21.42 10.43
C ARG A 641 16.13 21.94 9.41
N SER A 642 15.98 21.59 8.12
CA SER A 642 16.83 22.06 7.01
C SER A 642 18.33 22.07 7.34
N THR A 643 18.90 20.90 7.66
CA THR A 643 20.33 20.78 7.97
C THR A 643 21.17 21.12 6.73
N THR A 644 22.01 22.14 6.80
CA THR A 644 22.93 22.48 5.70
C THR A 644 24.18 21.60 5.75
N LEU A 645 24.59 21.05 4.60
CA LEU A 645 25.82 20.29 4.49
C LEU A 645 27.04 21.21 4.68
N ASN A 646 27.92 20.84 5.60
CA ASN A 646 29.20 21.49 5.86
C ASN A 646 30.24 20.45 6.33
N THR A 647 31.50 20.85 6.52
CA THR A 647 32.60 19.94 6.90
C THR A 647 32.34 19.20 8.21
N HIS A 648 31.70 19.85 9.19
CA HIS A 648 31.38 19.23 10.47
C HIS A 648 30.24 18.20 10.34
N VAL A 649 29.18 18.53 9.59
CA VAL A 649 28.09 17.59 9.27
C VAL A 649 28.64 16.40 8.48
N ALA A 650 29.52 16.62 7.50
CA ALA A 650 30.14 15.54 6.73
C ALA A 650 30.99 14.60 7.61
N GLY A 651 31.77 15.13 8.55
CA GLY A 651 32.48 14.31 9.55
C GLY A 651 31.53 13.52 10.44
N THR A 652 30.41 14.13 10.84
CA THR A 652 29.36 13.46 11.64
C THR A 652 28.70 12.32 10.85
N ILE A 653 28.39 12.54 9.58
CA ILE A 653 27.91 11.49 8.66
C ILE A 653 28.93 10.35 8.58
N GLY A 654 30.23 10.67 8.57
CA GLY A 654 31.32 9.68 8.61
C GLY A 654 31.26 8.79 9.85
N ARG A 655 31.08 9.37 11.04
CA ARG A 655 30.96 8.61 12.31
C ARG A 655 29.72 7.73 12.35
N VAL A 656 28.57 8.26 11.93
CA VAL A 656 27.33 7.48 11.83
C VAL A 656 27.49 6.35 10.82
N ALA A 657 28.06 6.62 9.65
CA ALA A 657 28.29 5.59 8.64
C ALA A 657 29.29 4.52 9.10
N ASN A 658 30.28 4.87 9.92
CA ASN A 658 31.18 3.91 10.55
C ASN A 658 30.44 2.94 11.48
N LEU A 659 29.46 3.39 12.26
CA LEU A 659 28.61 2.49 13.07
C LEU A 659 27.84 1.49 12.19
N PHE A 660 27.34 1.94 11.04
CA PHE A 660 26.54 1.10 10.14
C PHE A 660 27.36 0.23 9.19
N LEU A 661 28.62 0.57 8.87
CA LEU A 661 29.38 -0.07 7.79
C LEU A 661 30.89 -0.22 8.06
N GLY A 662 31.43 0.35 9.13
CA GLY A 662 32.87 0.51 9.36
C GLY A 662 33.68 -0.77 9.44
N ASN A 663 33.19 -1.76 10.19
CA ASN A 663 33.85 -3.04 10.42
C ASN A 663 33.25 -4.15 9.55
N THR A 664 33.00 -3.84 8.27
CA THR A 664 32.26 -4.74 7.38
C THR A 664 32.99 -4.93 6.06
N ARG A 665 32.44 -5.80 5.21
CA ARG A 665 32.84 -5.96 3.80
C ARG A 665 32.08 -5.01 2.86
N ALA A 666 31.61 -3.87 3.36
CA ALA A 666 30.82 -2.93 2.57
C ALA A 666 31.64 -2.38 1.39
N SER A 667 31.04 -2.35 0.20
CA SER A 667 31.64 -1.72 -0.96
C SER A 667 31.48 -0.19 -0.92
N THR A 668 32.23 0.53 -1.76
CA THR A 668 32.01 1.97 -1.98
C THR A 668 30.57 2.29 -2.40
N GLN A 669 29.91 1.38 -3.13
CA GLN A 669 28.51 1.52 -3.53
C GLN A 669 27.55 1.41 -2.34
N HIS A 670 27.84 0.55 -1.35
CA HIS A 670 27.08 0.49 -0.10
C HIS A 670 27.23 1.79 0.68
N ILE A 671 28.45 2.30 0.80
CA ILE A 671 28.72 3.55 1.51
C ILE A 671 28.00 4.72 0.84
N SER A 672 28.08 4.83 -0.49
CA SER A 672 27.35 5.83 -1.28
C SER A 672 25.84 5.74 -1.08
N ALA A 673 25.27 4.53 -1.14
CA ALA A 673 23.84 4.33 -0.92
C ALA A 673 23.40 4.70 0.50
N PHE A 674 24.20 4.35 1.53
CA PHE A 674 23.92 4.74 2.90
C PHE A 674 23.90 6.27 3.07
N VAL A 675 24.92 6.96 2.54
CA VAL A 675 24.99 8.44 2.54
C VAL A 675 23.77 9.03 1.83
N ALA A 676 23.38 8.48 0.67
CA ALA A 676 22.21 8.94 -0.07
C ALA A 676 20.90 8.80 0.74
N ARG A 677 20.74 7.71 1.52
CA ARG A 677 19.57 7.51 2.38
C ARG A 677 19.55 8.47 3.57
N LEU A 678 20.71 8.78 4.13
CA LEU A 678 20.83 9.75 5.22
C LEU A 678 20.51 11.17 4.73
N VAL A 679 21.05 11.57 3.57
CA VAL A 679 20.81 12.88 2.94
C VAL A 679 19.34 13.06 2.57
N ASP A 680 18.73 12.07 1.91
CA ASP A 680 17.30 12.11 1.53
C ASP A 680 16.39 12.11 2.78
N GLY A 681 16.68 11.23 3.74
CA GLY A 681 15.90 11.12 4.97
C GLY A 681 15.91 12.41 5.79
N TRP A 682 17.09 12.92 6.11
CA TRP A 682 17.27 14.10 6.97
C TRP A 682 17.21 15.42 6.21
N ALA A 683 16.92 15.38 4.90
CA ALA A 683 16.83 16.54 4.03
C ALA A 683 18.05 17.45 4.15
N ILE A 684 19.24 16.85 4.06
CA ILE A 684 20.50 17.56 4.17
C ILE A 684 20.72 18.35 2.88
N GLU A 685 20.73 19.68 2.98
CA GLU A 685 20.78 20.57 1.83
C GLU A 685 22.23 20.91 1.45
N LYS A 686 22.62 20.60 0.20
CA LYS A 686 23.87 21.09 -0.40
C LYS A 686 23.71 22.59 -0.69
N ASN A 687 24.55 23.43 -0.10
CA ASN A 687 24.53 24.87 -0.36
C ASN A 687 24.83 25.11 -1.86
N ALA A 688 24.02 25.92 -2.54
CA ALA A 688 24.20 26.25 -3.96
C ALA A 688 25.56 26.92 -4.25
N ALA A 689 26.14 27.59 -3.25
CA ALA A 689 27.47 28.21 -3.34
C ALA A 689 28.62 27.26 -2.95
N THR A 690 28.36 25.96 -2.77
CA THR A 690 29.42 25.01 -2.43
C THR A 690 30.32 24.83 -3.65
N ASP A 691 31.55 25.35 -3.56
CA ASP A 691 32.57 25.14 -4.56
C ASP A 691 33.18 23.72 -4.46
N VAL A 692 33.92 23.34 -5.50
CA VAL A 692 34.56 22.02 -5.59
C VAL A 692 35.53 21.79 -4.44
N HIS A 693 36.24 22.83 -3.98
CA HIS A 693 37.17 22.74 -2.86
C HIS A 693 36.47 22.48 -1.53
N SER A 694 35.34 23.16 -1.26
CA SER A 694 34.53 22.88 -0.07
C SER A 694 34.00 21.44 -0.09
N LEU A 695 33.52 20.95 -1.23
CA LEU A 695 33.04 19.56 -1.35
C LEU A 695 34.17 18.54 -1.12
N SER A 696 35.37 18.82 -1.62
CA SER A 696 36.56 18.00 -1.36
C SER A 696 36.94 18.01 0.13
N SER A 697 36.92 19.17 0.79
CA SER A 697 37.15 19.29 2.24
C SER A 697 36.12 18.51 3.05
N MET A 698 34.84 18.59 2.69
CA MET A 698 33.76 17.82 3.32
C MET A 698 33.95 16.31 3.14
N ALA A 699 34.30 15.87 1.93
CA ALA A 699 34.58 14.47 1.65
C ALA A 699 35.80 13.97 2.45
N ALA A 700 36.85 14.77 2.55
CA ALA A 700 38.05 14.43 3.33
C ALA A 700 37.74 14.33 4.82
N ALA A 701 36.83 15.16 5.34
CA ALA A 701 36.34 15.09 6.72
C ALA A 701 35.46 13.85 6.96
N PHE A 702 34.57 13.51 6.03
CA PHE A 702 33.81 12.26 6.07
C PHE A 702 34.76 11.06 6.14
N ALA A 703 35.70 10.93 5.20
CA ALA A 703 36.61 9.78 5.13
C ALA A 703 37.52 9.67 6.37
N SER A 704 37.95 10.81 6.93
CA SER A 704 38.74 10.81 8.18
C SER A 704 37.96 10.29 9.38
N HIS A 705 36.66 10.58 9.46
CA HIS A 705 35.80 10.18 10.57
C HIS A 705 35.12 8.83 10.38
N PHE A 706 34.98 8.39 9.12
CA PHE A 706 34.58 7.02 8.80
C PHE A 706 35.62 6.02 9.31
N GLY A 707 36.90 6.40 9.35
CA GLY A 707 37.98 5.56 9.87
C GLY A 707 38.57 4.65 8.80
N ARG A 708 39.34 3.65 9.25
CA ARG A 708 39.96 2.66 8.36
C ARG A 708 38.93 1.59 8.03
N HIS A 709 38.56 1.45 6.76
CA HIS A 709 37.69 0.39 6.27
C HIS A 709 38.51 -0.64 5.49
N SER A 710 38.32 -1.92 5.77
CA SER A 710 38.97 -2.99 5.00
C SER A 710 38.53 -2.93 3.54
N GLY A 711 39.47 -2.67 2.63
CA GLY A 711 39.21 -2.71 1.19
C GLY A 711 38.75 -1.40 0.53
N CYS A 712 38.79 -0.25 1.22
CA CYS A 712 38.57 1.05 0.59
C CYS A 712 39.67 2.04 0.99
N SER A 713 40.32 2.64 0.00
CA SER A 713 41.23 3.76 0.19
C SER A 713 40.46 5.00 0.67
N ARG A 714 41.18 5.94 1.31
CA ARG A 714 40.60 7.22 1.72
C ARG A 714 39.95 7.98 0.55
N GLN A 715 40.57 7.93 -0.63
CA GLN A 715 40.06 8.61 -1.82
C GLN A 715 38.77 7.97 -2.34
N GLU A 716 38.66 6.64 -2.29
CA GLU A 716 37.42 5.93 -2.62
C GLU A 716 36.28 6.25 -1.65
N LEU A 717 36.57 6.38 -0.35
CA LEU A 717 35.59 6.83 0.64
C LEU A 717 35.11 8.27 0.35
N MET A 718 36.04 9.15 -0.05
CA MET A 718 35.70 10.51 -0.47
C MET A 718 34.78 10.51 -1.69
N GLY A 719 35.08 9.68 -2.70
CA GLY A 719 34.25 9.52 -3.90
C GLY A 719 32.87 8.98 -3.57
N ALA A 720 32.79 7.89 -2.80
CA ALA A 720 31.53 7.30 -2.37
C ALA A 720 30.63 8.30 -1.62
N PHE A 721 31.21 9.14 -0.77
CA PHE A 721 30.48 10.22 -0.09
C PHE A 721 29.91 11.22 -1.09
N GLN A 722 30.71 11.71 -2.04
CA GLN A 722 30.26 12.68 -3.05
C GLN A 722 29.11 12.11 -3.89
N ASP A 723 29.26 10.87 -4.38
CA ASP A 723 28.21 10.16 -5.12
C ASP A 723 26.92 10.02 -4.30
N GLY A 724 27.06 9.72 -3.00
CA GLY A 724 25.94 9.60 -2.07
C GLY A 724 25.22 10.93 -1.83
N ILE A 725 25.95 12.04 -1.70
CA ILE A 725 25.36 13.39 -1.60
C ILE A 725 24.54 13.71 -2.85
N ASP A 726 25.10 13.43 -4.03
CA ASP A 726 24.45 13.76 -5.30
C ASP A 726 23.21 12.88 -5.57
N GLU A 727 23.27 11.57 -5.28
CA GLU A 727 22.07 10.70 -5.34
C GLU A 727 21.02 11.09 -4.29
N GLY A 728 21.44 11.35 -3.04
CA GLY A 728 20.52 11.76 -1.97
C GLY A 728 19.79 13.06 -2.29
N THR A 729 20.50 14.05 -2.84
CA THR A 729 19.92 15.33 -3.29
C THR A 729 18.91 15.11 -4.43
N ARG A 730 19.22 14.21 -5.38
CA ARG A 730 18.30 13.82 -6.46
C ARG A 730 17.05 13.12 -5.92
N CYS A 731 17.19 12.21 -4.96
CA CYS A 731 16.08 11.55 -4.27
C CYS A 731 15.17 12.58 -3.55
N ALA A 732 15.76 13.48 -2.76
CA ALA A 732 15.02 14.52 -2.05
C ALA A 732 14.24 15.44 -3.01
N ALA A 733 14.85 15.82 -4.13
CA ALA A 733 14.20 16.59 -5.20
C ALA A 733 13.03 15.83 -5.84
N ARG A 734 13.18 14.51 -6.07
CA ARG A 734 12.13 13.65 -6.62
C ARG A 734 10.91 13.60 -5.70
N TRP A 735 11.13 13.39 -4.40
CA TRP A 735 10.05 13.28 -3.41
C TRP A 735 9.35 14.61 -3.10
N SER A 736 10.09 15.72 -3.08
CA SER A 736 9.52 17.05 -2.88
C SER A 736 8.61 17.49 -4.04
N ARG A 737 8.93 17.12 -5.29
CA ARG A 737 8.08 17.36 -6.47
C ARG A 737 6.77 16.56 -6.43
N SER A 738 6.83 15.31 -5.98
CA SER A 738 5.68 14.39 -5.89
C SER A 738 4.59 14.88 -4.93
N THR A 739 4.97 15.39 -3.76
CA THR A 739 4.04 15.73 -2.68
C THR A 739 3.50 17.16 -2.76
N SER A 740 4.31 18.12 -3.18
CA SER A 740 3.95 19.54 -3.19
C SER A 740 3.24 19.99 -4.47
N GLY A 741 3.64 19.46 -5.64
CA GLY A 741 3.11 19.86 -6.94
C GLY A 741 1.61 19.57 -7.09
N ARG A 742 1.14 18.40 -6.61
CA ARG A 742 -0.27 18.01 -6.71
C ARG A 742 -1.20 18.70 -5.71
N ARG A 743 -0.69 19.21 -4.58
CA ARG A 743 -1.54 19.85 -3.54
C ARG A 743 -1.49 21.38 -3.56
N LYS A 744 -0.37 22.02 -3.92
CA LYS A 744 -0.30 23.50 -4.03
C LYS A 744 -0.88 24.02 -5.35
N SER A 745 -0.77 23.28 -6.47
CA SER A 745 -1.52 23.58 -7.72
C SER A 745 -3.04 23.39 -7.59
N ARG A 746 -3.51 22.78 -6.49
CA ARG A 746 -4.95 22.63 -6.20
C ARG A 746 -5.56 23.81 -5.41
N ARG A 747 -4.75 24.77 -4.96
CA ARG A 747 -5.19 25.92 -4.14
C ARG A 747 -4.81 27.29 -4.70
N ARG A 748 -4.04 27.34 -5.80
CA ARG A 748 -3.93 28.50 -6.68
C ARG A 748 -4.65 28.16 -7.96
#